data_AF-A0A963ZP42-F1
#
_entry.id   AF-A0A963ZP42-F1
#
_cell.length_a   1.000
_cell.length_b   1.000
_cell.length_c   1.000
_cell.angle_alpha   90.00
_cell.angle_beta   90.00
_cell.angle_gamma   90.00
#
_symmetry.space_group_name_H-M   'P 1'
#
loop_
_entity.id
_entity.type
_entity.pdbx_description
1 polymer ?
#
loop_
_entity_poly.entity_id
_entity_poly.type
_entity_poly.pdbx_seq_one_letter_code
_entity_poly.pdbx_strand_id
1 'polypeptide(L)'
;MNKITRRKFIGDVGKGISFAALAPYLSSCEFLNEDELPNIVLIFMDDLGYADIGSFGAKGYSTPNLDKLAEEGMILTDFHAATAVCSASRAALLTGCYSERVSIRGALNHSATIGLNPNEENIARLLKKKNYKTGIIGKWHLGHHKQFLPLQQGFDEFYGLPYSNDMWPVGYDGKPLTESWKAGYPELKLIEGNEQVEAVKKLEDQDQLTTKYTNKAVDFINRNSKNKFFLYFAHSMPHVPLGVSDKFKGKSEQGKFGDVIMEIDWSVGEVMKTLKENGIEENTLIIFTSDNGPWLNYGNHAGSADPLREGKGTMWEGGNRVPCVVKWPNKIKPNSKNDKMSSTIDILPTIAEITNSNLPKNKIDGISIFPLFMNEKNANPRNEFWYYYDYDLIAVRKNEWKLYFPCTQRSYEGMEPGKDGYPGPTWQKKMDYELYNLKEDIEEQKNVIDKYPDIVENLKKIGDKARNELGDRLTKTKGKENRPPGRIGEDRVKNDNHLAVGKNIKLKYIPHKRYQLSDQSLLIDGWKGSYDYNDGNWIGFEGTDFEAIIDLSYEMPVSNIEVSFLENQISWIFQPEKVEILISRDNINFQPIAKFENKVKPNMVMEAHDYKKAFNSTSVRFIKVSAKNITECPSWHPGKGGKAWLFVDEIVVK
;
A
#
# COMPACT_ATOMS: atom_id res chain seq x y z
N MET A 1 -6.87 16.42 65.29
CA MET A 1 -8.26 16.91 65.39
C MET A 1 -8.43 18.14 64.50
N ASN A 2 -9.65 18.34 63.98
CA ASN A 2 -10.22 19.55 63.35
C ASN A 2 -9.64 20.09 62.02
N LYS A 3 -10.48 20.01 60.97
CA LYS A 3 -10.43 20.75 59.70
C LYS A 3 -10.98 22.17 59.87
N ILE A 4 -10.44 23.18 59.16
CA ILE A 4 -11.16 24.39 58.68
C ILE A 4 -10.50 24.82 57.34
N THR A 5 -10.98 24.46 56.13
CA THR A 5 -12.09 25.01 55.30
C THR A 5 -12.04 26.50 54.88
N ARG A 6 -11.42 26.74 53.72
CA ARG A 6 -11.93 27.47 52.52
C ARG A 6 -12.97 28.61 52.71
N ARG A 7 -12.77 29.59 53.61
CA ARG A 7 -13.51 30.88 53.57
C ARG A 7 -12.84 32.02 54.36
N LYS A 8 -11.61 32.43 54.02
CA LYS A 8 -11.03 33.69 54.54
C LYS A 8 -9.88 34.27 53.69
N PHE A 9 -10.19 34.79 52.49
CA PHE A 9 -9.29 35.74 51.80
C PHE A 9 -10.03 36.63 50.78
N ILE A 10 -10.91 37.50 51.28
CA ILE A 10 -11.35 38.72 50.59
C ILE A 10 -11.32 39.83 51.66
N GLY A 11 -10.63 40.94 51.37
CA GLY A 11 -10.30 41.97 52.36
C GLY A 11 -9.49 43.14 51.78
N ASP A 12 -10.07 43.79 50.77
CA ASP A 12 -9.90 45.20 50.38
C ASP A 12 -8.59 45.79 49.78
N VAL A 13 -8.85 46.87 49.02
CA VAL A 13 -7.97 47.88 48.38
C VAL A 13 -7.22 47.43 47.10
N GLY A 14 -7.42 48.05 45.93
CA GLY A 14 -8.41 49.09 45.59
C GLY A 14 -8.24 49.69 44.18
N LYS A 15 -9.36 50.13 43.59
CA LYS A 15 -9.53 51.13 42.51
C LYS A 15 -8.62 51.09 41.27
N GLY A 16 -9.25 50.77 40.12
CA GLY A 16 -9.13 51.61 38.92
C GLY A 16 -8.60 50.93 37.66
N ILE A 17 -9.49 50.74 36.67
CA ILE A 17 -9.38 51.11 35.24
C ILE A 17 -10.50 50.36 34.50
N SER A 18 -11.31 51.09 33.72
CA SER A 18 -12.30 50.48 32.84
C SER A 18 -11.61 49.79 31.66
N PHE A 19 -11.91 48.52 31.44
CA PHE A 19 -11.78 47.88 30.13
C PHE A 19 -13.11 47.25 29.74
N ALA A 20 -13.51 47.46 28.49
CA ALA A 20 -14.75 46.91 27.96
C ALA A 20 -14.70 45.38 27.97
N ALA A 21 -15.77 44.75 28.44
CA ALA A 21 -15.92 43.30 28.41
C ALA A 21 -16.23 42.83 26.97
N LEU A 22 -15.19 42.72 26.14
CA LEU A 22 -15.21 41.70 25.08
C LEU A 22 -15.15 40.34 25.76
N ALA A 23 -16.31 39.69 25.88
CA ALA A 23 -16.35 38.28 26.21
C ALA A 23 -15.64 37.50 25.08
N PRO A 24 -14.56 36.75 25.36
CA PRO A 24 -14.04 35.84 24.37
C PRO A 24 -15.08 34.73 24.18
N TYR A 25 -15.51 34.51 22.94
CA TYR A 25 -16.11 33.23 22.53
C TYR A 25 -15.02 32.15 22.59
N LEU A 26 -14.66 31.75 23.81
CA LEU A 26 -13.99 30.48 24.05
C LEU A 26 -15.00 29.40 23.73
N SER A 27 -14.97 28.92 22.48
CA SER A 27 -15.62 27.67 22.11
C SER A 27 -14.94 26.58 22.91
N SER A 28 -15.53 26.21 24.03
CA SER A 28 -15.08 25.08 24.83
C SER A 28 -15.28 23.82 24.00
N CYS A 29 -14.18 23.24 23.52
CA CYS A 29 -14.15 21.83 23.18
C CYS A 29 -14.44 21.06 24.48
N GLU A 30 -15.71 20.78 24.72
CA GLU A 30 -16.11 19.79 25.72
C GLU A 30 -15.56 18.45 25.23
N PHE A 31 -14.53 17.96 25.92
CA PHE A 31 -13.99 16.64 25.66
C PHE A 31 -15.08 15.61 25.94
N LEU A 32 -15.47 14.85 24.92
CA LEU A 32 -16.41 13.74 25.06
C LEU A 32 -15.96 12.83 26.19
N ASN A 33 -16.90 12.44 27.07
CA ASN A 33 -16.64 11.45 28.10
C ASN A 33 -16.26 10.10 27.45
N GLU A 34 -15.56 9.23 28.18
CA GLU A 34 -15.18 7.92 27.63
C GLU A 34 -16.38 7.06 27.21
N ASP A 35 -17.56 7.31 27.79
CA ASP A 35 -18.83 6.64 27.48
C ASP A 35 -19.55 7.25 26.25
N GLU A 36 -19.10 8.40 25.74
CA GLU A 36 -19.69 9.10 24.58
C GLU A 36 -18.96 8.82 23.27
N LEU A 37 -17.78 8.19 23.30
CA LEU A 37 -17.01 7.88 22.10
C LEU A 37 -17.75 6.87 21.21
N PRO A 38 -17.81 7.07 19.89
CA PRO A 38 -18.63 6.26 19.01
C PRO A 38 -18.01 4.89 18.72
N ASN A 39 -18.85 3.93 18.33
CA ASN A 39 -18.40 2.78 17.55
C ASN A 39 -17.99 3.23 16.15
N ILE A 40 -17.07 2.51 15.51
CA ILE A 40 -16.57 2.85 14.18
C ILE A 40 -16.69 1.63 13.26
N VAL A 41 -17.39 1.80 12.13
CA VAL A 41 -17.50 0.81 11.07
C VAL A 41 -16.95 1.41 9.78
N LEU A 42 -15.83 0.88 9.30
CA LEU A 42 -15.19 1.29 8.05
C LEU A 42 -15.40 0.19 7.01
N ILE A 43 -16.34 0.43 6.09
CA ILE A 43 -16.70 -0.45 4.99
C ILE A 43 -15.84 -0.05 3.77
N PHE A 44 -15.00 -0.97 3.29
CA PHE A 44 -13.94 -0.67 2.34
C PHE A 44 -13.95 -1.65 1.16
N MET A 45 -14.33 -1.15 -0.02
CA MET A 45 -14.51 -1.95 -1.25
C MET A 45 -13.20 -2.09 -2.04
N ASP A 46 -13.15 -3.09 -2.91
CA ASP A 46 -11.99 -3.49 -3.70
C ASP A 46 -12.30 -3.33 -5.20
N ASP A 47 -11.67 -2.37 -5.88
CA ASP A 47 -11.96 -1.98 -7.29
C ASP A 47 -13.36 -1.39 -7.58
N LEU A 48 -14.00 -0.73 -6.60
CA LEU A 48 -15.28 -0.06 -6.81
C LEU A 48 -15.05 1.38 -7.33
N GLY A 49 -15.56 1.66 -8.53
CA GLY A 49 -15.48 2.94 -9.20
C GLY A 49 -16.42 4.02 -8.66
N TYR A 50 -16.17 5.25 -9.10
CA TYR A 50 -16.86 6.44 -8.60
C TYR A 50 -18.38 6.36 -8.79
N ALA A 51 -18.86 5.88 -9.95
CA ALA A 51 -20.28 5.82 -10.28
C ALA A 51 -20.93 4.45 -10.04
N ASP A 52 -20.35 3.58 -9.22
CA ASP A 52 -20.88 2.22 -9.01
C ASP A 52 -22.05 2.12 -8.01
N ILE A 53 -22.39 3.20 -7.29
CA ILE A 53 -23.55 3.24 -6.38
C ILE A 53 -24.57 4.30 -6.82
N GLY A 54 -25.85 4.09 -6.55
CA GLY A 54 -26.96 4.91 -7.07
C GLY A 54 -26.78 6.40 -6.78
N SER A 55 -26.41 6.74 -5.55
CA SER A 55 -26.14 8.09 -5.06
C SER A 55 -24.97 8.81 -5.73
N PHE A 56 -24.15 8.07 -6.50
CA PHE A 56 -23.07 8.58 -7.34
C PHE A 56 -23.31 8.39 -8.85
N GLY A 57 -24.42 7.76 -9.26
CA GLY A 57 -24.85 7.69 -10.67
C GLY A 57 -24.91 6.30 -11.31
N ALA A 58 -24.95 5.22 -10.54
CA ALA A 58 -25.07 3.85 -11.06
C ALA A 58 -26.28 3.63 -11.97
N LYS A 59 -26.15 2.71 -12.94
CA LYS A 59 -27.16 2.42 -13.97
C LYS A 59 -27.27 0.91 -14.22
N GLY A 60 -28.51 0.40 -14.31
CA GLY A 60 -28.79 -1.03 -14.59
C GLY A 60 -28.79 -1.95 -13.36
N TYR A 61 -28.74 -1.39 -12.16
CA TYR A 61 -29.04 -2.05 -10.89
C TYR A 61 -29.40 -0.98 -9.85
N SER A 62 -29.85 -1.41 -8.66
CA SER A 62 -30.20 -0.54 -7.55
C SER A 62 -29.36 -0.86 -6.31
N THR A 63 -29.05 0.19 -5.53
CA THR A 63 -28.30 0.08 -4.28
C THR A 63 -29.06 0.73 -3.12
N PRO A 64 -30.29 0.25 -2.80
CA PRO A 64 -31.19 0.93 -1.88
C PRO A 64 -30.66 1.09 -0.45
N ASN A 65 -29.75 0.23 0.02
CA ASN A 65 -29.17 0.37 1.36
C ASN A 65 -28.02 1.39 1.36
N LEU A 66 -27.20 1.44 0.33
CA LEU A 66 -26.15 2.45 0.15
C LEU A 66 -26.74 3.83 -0.14
N ASP A 67 -27.83 3.89 -0.90
CA ASP A 67 -28.56 5.13 -1.15
C ASP A 67 -29.20 5.65 0.13
N LYS A 68 -29.81 4.76 0.93
CA LYS A 68 -30.28 5.10 2.27
C LYS A 68 -29.14 5.54 3.22
N LEU A 69 -27.96 4.91 3.15
CA LEU A 69 -26.78 5.32 3.93
C LEU A 69 -26.36 6.76 3.59
N ALA A 70 -26.50 7.16 2.33
CA ALA A 70 -26.22 8.52 1.86
C ALA A 70 -27.34 9.52 2.22
N GLU A 71 -28.61 9.14 2.10
CA GLU A 71 -29.76 9.94 2.55
C GLU A 71 -29.72 10.22 4.06
N GLU A 72 -29.37 9.22 4.87
CA GLU A 72 -29.23 9.33 6.33
C GLU A 72 -27.86 9.89 6.78
N GLY A 73 -27.00 10.28 5.84
CA GLY A 73 -25.61 10.71 6.11
C GLY A 73 -25.14 11.89 5.26
N MET A 74 -23.86 11.87 4.91
CA MET A 74 -23.18 12.87 4.09
C MET A 74 -22.41 12.18 2.95
N ILE A 75 -22.50 12.76 1.75
CA ILE A 75 -21.68 12.39 0.59
C ILE A 75 -20.45 13.28 0.52
N LEU A 76 -19.26 12.71 0.32
CA LEU A 76 -18.03 13.43 -0.03
C LEU A 76 -17.76 13.26 -1.53
N THR A 77 -17.89 14.31 -2.33
CA THR A 77 -17.80 14.24 -3.81
C THR A 77 -16.37 14.48 -4.35
N ASP A 78 -15.43 14.80 -3.48
CA ASP A 78 -14.02 15.06 -3.79
C ASP A 78 -13.12 14.23 -2.87
N PHE A 79 -13.49 12.96 -2.71
CA PHE A 79 -12.80 11.99 -1.86
C PHE A 79 -11.91 11.04 -2.69
N HIS A 80 -10.68 10.86 -2.25
CA HIS A 80 -9.66 10.11 -2.98
C HIS A 80 -9.09 8.93 -2.20
N ALA A 81 -8.96 7.78 -2.86
CA ALA A 81 -7.95 6.80 -2.51
C ALA A 81 -6.56 7.45 -2.56
N ALA A 82 -5.72 7.12 -1.57
CA ALA A 82 -4.33 7.56 -1.47
C ALA A 82 -3.51 7.27 -2.74
N THR A 83 -3.80 6.13 -3.37
CA THR A 83 -3.20 5.68 -4.63
C THR A 83 -4.09 4.62 -5.28
N ALA A 84 -3.91 4.36 -6.57
CA ALA A 84 -4.82 3.60 -7.43
C ALA A 84 -4.48 2.09 -7.47
N VAL A 85 -4.08 1.53 -6.32
CA VAL A 85 -3.74 0.11 -6.18
C VAL A 85 -3.86 -0.39 -4.74
N CYS A 86 -4.38 -1.60 -4.58
CA CYS A 86 -4.90 -2.16 -3.33
C CYS A 86 -3.95 -2.08 -2.11
N SER A 87 -2.77 -2.73 -2.13
CA SER A 87 -1.91 -2.80 -0.92
C SER A 87 -1.43 -1.41 -0.49
N ALA A 88 -0.96 -0.62 -1.45
CA ALA A 88 -0.49 0.73 -1.19
C ALA A 88 -1.60 1.64 -0.63
N SER A 89 -2.82 1.56 -1.17
CA SER A 89 -3.97 2.31 -0.65
C SER A 89 -4.43 1.83 0.74
N ARG A 90 -4.44 0.51 0.98
CA ARG A 90 -4.75 -0.08 2.30
C ARG A 90 -3.72 0.30 3.36
N ALA A 91 -2.44 0.36 3.00
CA ALA A 91 -1.37 0.82 3.89
C ALA A 91 -1.58 2.29 4.26
N ALA A 92 -1.88 3.11 3.26
CA ALA A 92 -2.09 4.53 3.41
C ALA A 92 -3.32 4.88 4.26
N LEU A 93 -4.45 4.19 4.03
CA LEU A 93 -5.65 4.23 4.86
C LEU A 93 -5.33 3.96 6.34
N LEU A 94 -4.69 2.82 6.62
CA LEU A 94 -4.53 2.35 8.00
C LEU A 94 -3.46 3.12 8.77
N THR A 95 -2.48 3.75 8.10
CA THR A 95 -1.37 4.49 8.74
C THR A 95 -1.51 6.00 8.65
N GLY A 96 -2.44 6.52 7.84
CA GLY A 96 -2.53 7.94 7.52
C GLY A 96 -1.29 8.49 6.81
N CYS A 97 -0.49 7.63 6.16
CA CYS A 97 0.73 8.01 5.46
C CYS A 97 0.57 7.81 3.94
N TYR A 98 1.34 8.53 3.13
CA TYR A 98 1.55 8.13 1.75
C TYR A 98 2.24 6.75 1.69
N SER A 99 1.92 5.94 0.69
CA SER A 99 2.37 4.52 0.60
C SER A 99 3.90 4.42 0.58
N GLU A 100 4.54 5.44 0.02
CA GLU A 100 5.98 5.60 -0.17
C GLU A 100 6.66 5.88 1.17
N ARG A 101 5.98 6.55 2.11
CA ARG A 101 6.49 6.82 3.46
C ARG A 101 6.62 5.55 4.29
N VAL A 102 5.72 4.58 4.10
CA VAL A 102 5.77 3.27 4.78
C VAL A 102 6.32 2.15 3.89
N SER A 103 6.79 2.50 2.70
CA SER A 103 7.39 1.61 1.68
C SER A 103 6.52 0.41 1.27
N ILE A 104 5.20 0.55 1.28
CA ILE A 104 4.26 -0.44 0.73
C ILE A 104 3.77 0.07 -0.62
N ARG A 105 4.59 -0.11 -1.65
CA ARG A 105 4.35 0.37 -3.01
C ARG A 105 3.75 -0.76 -3.86
N GLY A 106 2.69 -0.46 -4.62
CA GLY A 106 2.02 -1.44 -5.50
C GLY A 106 1.06 -2.41 -4.79
N ALA A 107 1.07 -3.69 -5.20
CA ALA A 107 0.24 -4.78 -4.67
C ALA A 107 1.10 -5.98 -4.26
N LEU A 108 0.95 -6.45 -3.02
CA LEU A 108 1.76 -7.52 -2.43
C LEU A 108 1.13 -8.90 -2.68
N ASN A 109 1.81 -9.75 -3.46
CA ASN A 109 1.34 -11.09 -3.80
C ASN A 109 1.89 -12.19 -2.85
N HIS A 110 1.65 -13.45 -3.20
CA HIS A 110 2.10 -14.63 -2.45
C HIS A 110 3.62 -14.82 -2.36
N SER A 111 4.43 -14.13 -3.16
CA SER A 111 5.90 -14.15 -3.07
C SER A 111 6.47 -12.90 -2.38
N ALA A 112 5.60 -11.98 -1.94
CA ALA A 112 6.01 -10.78 -1.23
C ALA A 112 6.59 -11.13 0.16
N THR A 113 7.89 -10.90 0.31
CA THR A 113 8.66 -11.12 1.53
C THR A 113 8.70 -9.89 2.44
N ILE A 114 7.82 -8.93 2.12
CA ILE A 114 7.58 -7.71 2.88
C ILE A 114 6.10 -7.60 3.26
N GLY A 115 5.82 -6.73 4.22
CA GLY A 115 4.48 -6.32 4.61
C GLY A 115 4.52 -5.00 5.34
N LEU A 116 3.36 -4.48 5.76
CA LEU A 116 3.31 -3.31 6.62
C LEU A 116 4.20 -3.57 7.85
N ASN A 117 5.09 -2.63 8.16
CA ASN A 117 6.04 -2.82 9.25
C ASN A 117 5.29 -2.96 10.59
N PRO A 118 5.48 -4.04 11.38
CA PRO A 118 4.80 -4.22 12.67
C PRO A 118 5.18 -3.18 13.74
N ASN A 119 6.04 -2.22 13.44
CA ASN A 119 6.32 -1.06 14.29
C ASN A 119 5.57 0.21 13.85
N GLU A 120 4.85 0.21 12.72
CA GLU A 120 3.96 1.31 12.38
C GLU A 120 2.79 1.39 13.36
N GLU A 121 2.41 2.63 13.68
CA GLU A 121 1.16 2.90 14.37
C GLU A 121 0.05 3.06 13.33
N ASN A 122 -1.10 2.46 13.59
CA ASN A 122 -2.22 2.40 12.68
C ASN A 122 -3.55 2.58 13.44
N ILE A 123 -4.67 2.67 12.72
CA ILE A 123 -6.01 2.90 13.31
C ILE A 123 -6.32 1.91 14.44
N ALA A 124 -6.09 0.60 14.22
CA ALA A 124 -6.38 -0.42 15.23
C ALA A 124 -5.52 -0.25 16.49
N ARG A 125 -4.21 -0.01 16.35
CA ARG A 125 -3.29 0.24 17.47
C ARG A 125 -3.60 1.51 18.24
N LEU A 126 -4.04 2.56 17.53
CA LEU A 126 -4.46 3.81 18.12
C LEU A 126 -5.73 3.60 18.97
N LEU A 127 -6.76 2.97 18.41
CA LEU A 127 -8.03 2.72 19.10
C LEU A 127 -7.92 1.69 20.24
N LYS A 128 -7.01 0.72 20.13
CA LYS A 128 -6.74 -0.26 21.20
C LYS A 128 -6.22 0.40 22.48
N LYS A 129 -5.50 1.52 22.38
CA LYS A 129 -5.12 2.36 23.54
C LYS A 129 -6.31 3.08 24.20
N LYS A 130 -7.45 3.15 23.52
CA LYS A 130 -8.75 3.66 24.01
C LYS A 130 -9.72 2.53 24.38
N ASN A 131 -9.20 1.32 24.59
CA ASN A 131 -9.96 0.13 24.96
C ASN A 131 -11.02 -0.32 23.93
N TYR A 132 -10.86 0.05 22.65
CA TYR A 132 -11.72 -0.45 21.58
C TYR A 132 -11.45 -1.94 21.33
N LYS A 133 -12.53 -2.68 21.04
CA LYS A 133 -12.47 -4.01 20.41
C LYS A 133 -12.26 -3.84 18.92
N THR A 134 -11.22 -4.48 18.37
CA THR A 134 -10.77 -4.22 17.00
C THR A 134 -10.89 -5.48 16.13
N GLY A 135 -11.69 -5.41 15.07
CA GLY A 135 -11.91 -6.52 14.14
C GLY A 135 -11.65 -6.10 12.70
N ILE A 136 -11.04 -6.99 11.92
CA ILE A 136 -10.99 -6.89 10.46
C ILE A 136 -11.69 -8.09 9.83
N ILE A 137 -12.52 -7.85 8.82
CA ILE A 137 -13.23 -8.89 8.09
C ILE A 137 -13.07 -8.66 6.59
N GLY A 138 -12.58 -9.68 5.89
CA GLY A 138 -12.32 -9.66 4.44
C GLY A 138 -10.83 -9.54 4.06
N LYS A 139 -10.50 -8.72 3.07
CA LYS A 139 -9.19 -8.65 2.42
C LYS A 139 -8.18 -7.80 3.20
N TRP A 140 -7.07 -8.42 3.59
CA TRP A 140 -5.96 -7.76 4.29
C TRP A 140 -4.98 -7.05 3.32
N HIS A 141 -4.24 -7.82 2.52
CA HIS A 141 -3.35 -7.38 1.46
C HIS A 141 -2.13 -6.52 1.88
N LEU A 142 -1.66 -6.61 3.12
CA LEU A 142 -0.51 -5.87 3.66
C LEU A 142 0.65 -6.76 4.14
N GLY A 143 0.85 -7.89 3.45
CA GLY A 143 1.82 -8.92 3.80
C GLY A 143 1.11 -10.16 4.34
N HIS A 144 1.49 -11.32 3.82
CA HIS A 144 0.77 -12.58 4.04
C HIS A 144 1.44 -13.51 5.07
N HIS A 145 2.70 -13.25 5.40
CA HIS A 145 3.42 -13.96 6.45
C HIS A 145 2.89 -13.58 7.84
N LYS A 146 2.93 -14.52 8.80
CA LYS A 146 2.37 -14.37 10.15
C LYS A 146 2.75 -13.07 10.87
N GLN A 147 3.98 -12.59 10.71
CA GLN A 147 4.42 -11.34 11.35
C GLN A 147 3.75 -10.06 10.80
N PHE A 148 3.11 -10.14 9.63
CA PHE A 148 2.42 -9.02 8.98
C PHE A 148 0.89 -9.16 9.00
N LEU A 149 0.34 -10.26 9.53
CA LEU A 149 -1.11 -10.47 9.61
C LEU A 149 -1.78 -9.47 10.58
N PRO A 150 -3.11 -9.28 10.48
CA PRO A 150 -3.79 -8.19 11.20
C PRO A 150 -3.63 -8.21 12.72
N LEU A 151 -3.53 -9.39 13.33
CA LEU A 151 -3.36 -9.53 14.79
C LEU A 151 -2.03 -8.90 15.24
N GLN A 152 -0.96 -9.09 14.46
CA GLN A 152 0.35 -8.47 14.68
C GLN A 152 0.33 -6.97 14.35
N GLN A 153 -0.60 -6.53 13.51
CA GLN A 153 -0.92 -5.11 13.32
C GLN A 153 -1.87 -4.51 14.37
N GLY A 154 -2.24 -5.26 15.42
CA GLY A 154 -2.94 -4.74 16.58
C GLY A 154 -4.44 -5.01 16.62
N PHE A 155 -5.04 -5.57 15.56
CA PHE A 155 -6.41 -6.08 15.60
C PHE A 155 -6.55 -7.22 16.64
N ASP A 156 -7.73 -7.37 17.25
CA ASP A 156 -8.05 -8.47 18.15
C ASP A 156 -8.59 -9.69 17.38
N GLU A 157 -9.38 -9.45 16.34
CA GLU A 157 -10.03 -10.47 15.51
C GLU A 157 -9.74 -10.27 14.02
N PHE A 158 -9.56 -11.37 13.28
CA PHE A 158 -9.46 -11.40 11.82
C PHE A 158 -10.23 -12.58 11.25
N TYR A 159 -11.02 -12.34 10.21
CA TYR A 159 -11.55 -13.39 9.33
C TYR A 159 -11.51 -12.93 7.87
N GLY A 160 -10.75 -13.61 7.01
CA GLY A 160 -10.75 -13.28 5.58
C GLY A 160 -9.50 -13.71 4.81
N LEU A 161 -9.20 -12.99 3.72
CA LEU A 161 -8.12 -13.33 2.78
C LEU A 161 -6.85 -12.51 3.06
N PRO A 162 -5.65 -13.11 2.99
CA PRO A 162 -4.39 -12.38 3.21
C PRO A 162 -4.03 -11.42 2.06
N TYR A 163 -4.57 -11.60 0.87
CA TYR A 163 -4.33 -10.83 -0.37
C TYR A 163 -5.52 -10.94 -1.34
N SER A 164 -5.41 -10.40 -2.57
CA SER A 164 -6.50 -10.43 -3.57
C SER A 164 -7.01 -11.85 -3.88
N ASN A 165 -8.30 -11.93 -4.21
CA ASN A 165 -9.02 -13.16 -4.56
C ASN A 165 -8.65 -13.75 -5.95
N ASP A 166 -7.88 -13.04 -6.77
CA ASP A 166 -7.33 -13.53 -8.04
C ASP A 166 -5.92 -14.13 -7.92
N MET A 167 -5.31 -14.08 -6.74
CA MET A 167 -3.94 -14.53 -6.47
C MET A 167 -3.93 -16.01 -6.08
N TRP A 168 -4.17 -16.85 -7.08
CA TRP A 168 -4.25 -18.31 -6.99
C TRP A 168 -4.08 -18.96 -8.37
N PRO A 169 -3.79 -20.27 -8.47
CA PRO A 169 -3.47 -20.93 -9.74
C PRO A 169 -4.71 -21.37 -10.52
N VAL A 170 -5.78 -20.55 -10.54
CA VAL A 170 -7.05 -20.86 -11.22
C VAL A 170 -7.39 -19.74 -12.21
N GLY A 171 -7.74 -20.13 -13.44
CA GLY A 171 -8.13 -19.23 -14.53
C GLY A 171 -9.56 -18.71 -14.39
N TYR A 172 -9.91 -17.73 -15.23
CA TYR A 172 -11.25 -17.13 -15.24
C TYR A 172 -12.34 -18.06 -15.82
N ASP A 173 -11.97 -19.18 -16.44
CA ASP A 173 -12.87 -20.30 -16.77
C ASP A 173 -12.98 -21.36 -15.65
N GLY A 174 -12.38 -21.11 -14.48
CA GLY A 174 -12.39 -22.01 -13.33
C GLY A 174 -11.43 -23.19 -13.41
N LYS A 175 -10.60 -23.29 -14.46
CA LYS A 175 -9.63 -24.40 -14.61
C LYS A 175 -8.28 -24.07 -13.92
N PRO A 176 -7.58 -25.06 -13.36
CA PRO A 176 -6.20 -24.87 -12.90
C PRO A 176 -5.28 -24.41 -14.04
N LEU A 177 -4.42 -23.44 -13.75
CA LEU A 177 -3.43 -22.92 -14.69
C LEU A 177 -2.16 -23.77 -14.62
N THR A 178 -1.66 -24.23 -15.78
CA THR A 178 -0.47 -25.10 -15.87
C THR A 178 0.75 -24.43 -16.50
N GLU A 179 0.55 -23.50 -17.45
CA GLU A 179 1.62 -22.89 -18.25
C GLU A 179 1.79 -21.37 -18.01
N SER A 180 0.98 -20.78 -17.13
CA SER A 180 1.09 -19.36 -16.79
C SER A 180 2.01 -19.12 -15.59
N TRP A 181 2.54 -17.90 -15.45
CA TRP A 181 3.25 -17.48 -14.24
C TRP A 181 2.38 -17.56 -12.97
N LYS A 182 1.04 -17.48 -13.09
CA LYS A 182 0.10 -17.73 -11.98
C LYS A 182 0.02 -19.20 -11.56
N ALA A 183 0.51 -20.15 -12.35
CA ALA A 183 0.53 -21.58 -11.99
C ALA A 183 1.38 -21.88 -10.74
N GLY A 184 2.37 -21.02 -10.44
CA GLY A 184 3.21 -21.12 -9.23
C GLY A 184 2.58 -20.55 -7.95
N TYR A 185 1.33 -20.04 -8.02
CA TYR A 185 0.64 -19.50 -6.86
C TYR A 185 0.12 -20.63 -5.96
N PRO A 186 0.12 -20.46 -4.62
CA PRO A 186 -0.53 -21.40 -3.71
C PRO A 186 -2.06 -21.35 -3.81
N GLU A 187 -2.74 -22.37 -3.29
CA GLU A 187 -4.19 -22.30 -3.03
C GLU A 187 -4.53 -21.06 -2.19
N LEU A 188 -5.64 -20.40 -2.52
CA LEU A 188 -6.10 -19.21 -1.80
C LEU A 188 -6.68 -19.61 -0.44
N LYS A 189 -6.22 -18.95 0.63
CA LYS A 189 -6.48 -19.33 2.01
C LYS A 189 -7.44 -18.35 2.68
N LEU A 190 -8.53 -18.88 3.22
CA LEU A 190 -9.36 -18.15 4.16
C LEU A 190 -8.81 -18.38 5.57
N ILE A 191 -8.52 -17.29 6.28
CA ILE A 191 -7.82 -17.28 7.56
C ILE A 191 -8.77 -16.80 8.66
N GLU A 192 -8.72 -17.44 9.83
CA GLU A 192 -9.30 -16.92 11.06
C GLU A 192 -8.19 -16.76 12.11
N GLY A 193 -8.04 -15.55 12.66
CA GLY A 193 -6.91 -15.16 13.50
C GLY A 193 -5.57 -15.22 12.75
N ASN A 194 -4.84 -16.33 12.89
CA ASN A 194 -3.59 -16.61 12.15
C ASN A 194 -3.64 -17.94 11.38
N GLU A 195 -4.72 -18.71 11.51
CA GLU A 195 -4.78 -20.10 11.05
C GLU A 195 -5.71 -20.22 9.83
N GLN A 196 -5.35 -21.08 8.88
CA GLN A 196 -6.19 -21.37 7.71
C GLN A 196 -7.41 -22.19 8.14
N VAL A 197 -8.62 -21.67 7.90
CA VAL A 197 -9.89 -22.35 8.20
C VAL A 197 -10.56 -22.93 6.95
N GLU A 198 -10.29 -22.37 5.77
CA GLU A 198 -10.84 -22.86 4.50
C GLU A 198 -9.83 -22.62 3.36
N ALA A 199 -9.99 -23.36 2.27
CA ALA A 199 -9.28 -23.11 1.02
C ALA A 199 -10.30 -22.81 -0.07
N VAL A 200 -10.10 -21.72 -0.81
CA VAL A 200 -10.84 -21.43 -2.03
C VAL A 200 -10.12 -22.19 -3.16
N LYS A 201 -10.80 -23.10 -3.85
CA LYS A 201 -10.20 -23.99 -4.87
C LYS A 201 -10.81 -23.84 -6.26
N LYS A 202 -12.02 -23.32 -6.37
CA LYS A 202 -12.76 -23.08 -7.63
C LYS A 202 -13.62 -21.81 -7.52
N LEU A 203 -14.05 -21.25 -8.65
CA LEU A 203 -14.72 -19.94 -8.70
C LEU A 203 -16.00 -19.90 -7.84
N GLU A 204 -16.74 -21.00 -7.75
CA GLU A 204 -17.98 -21.10 -6.97
C GLU A 204 -17.73 -21.00 -5.45
N ASP A 205 -16.50 -21.29 -4.98
CA ASP A 205 -16.15 -21.08 -3.57
C ASP A 205 -16.09 -19.58 -3.22
N GLN A 206 -15.86 -18.72 -4.23
CA GLN A 206 -15.87 -17.26 -4.07
C GLN A 206 -17.29 -16.68 -4.03
N ASP A 207 -18.28 -17.34 -4.64
CA ASP A 207 -19.68 -16.89 -4.68
C ASP A 207 -20.31 -16.74 -3.28
N GLN A 208 -19.67 -17.28 -2.22
CA GLN A 208 -20.12 -17.16 -0.83
C GLN A 208 -19.29 -16.18 0.03
N LEU A 209 -18.23 -15.55 -0.49
CA LEU A 209 -17.34 -14.71 0.32
C LEU A 209 -18.08 -13.49 0.91
N THR A 210 -18.87 -12.77 0.12
CA THR A 210 -19.64 -11.62 0.59
C THR A 210 -20.60 -12.02 1.72
N THR A 211 -21.45 -13.03 1.51
CA THR A 211 -22.34 -13.56 2.56
C THR A 211 -21.57 -14.05 3.81
N LYS A 212 -20.43 -14.75 3.68
CA LYS A 212 -19.61 -15.19 4.83
C LYS A 212 -19.06 -14.00 5.63
N TYR A 213 -18.57 -12.97 4.94
CA TYR A 213 -18.08 -11.76 5.60
C TYR A 213 -19.21 -10.96 6.27
N THR A 214 -20.37 -10.80 5.62
CA THR A 214 -21.57 -10.18 6.24
C THR A 214 -21.89 -10.87 7.56
N ASN A 215 -21.98 -12.20 7.57
CA ASN A 215 -22.34 -12.95 8.76
C ASN A 215 -21.33 -12.76 9.91
N LYS A 216 -20.03 -12.73 9.62
CA LYS A 216 -18.98 -12.45 10.62
C LYS A 216 -19.01 -10.99 11.10
N ALA A 217 -19.36 -10.03 10.25
CA ALA A 217 -19.53 -8.62 10.63
C ALA A 217 -20.72 -8.42 11.56
N VAL A 218 -21.86 -9.03 11.23
CA VAL A 218 -23.06 -9.05 12.07
C VAL A 218 -22.78 -9.71 13.43
N ASP A 219 -22.09 -10.86 13.45
CA ASP A 219 -21.65 -11.51 14.70
C ASP A 219 -20.72 -10.62 15.54
N PHE A 220 -19.70 -10.00 14.93
CA PHE A 220 -18.77 -9.11 15.61
C PHE A 220 -19.50 -7.92 16.26
N ILE A 221 -20.45 -7.29 15.55
CA ILE A 221 -21.27 -6.18 16.09
C ILE A 221 -22.14 -6.68 17.25
N ASN A 222 -22.85 -7.79 17.09
CA ASN A 222 -23.71 -8.35 18.14
C ASN A 222 -22.93 -8.71 19.43
N ARG A 223 -21.74 -9.33 19.30
CA ARG A 223 -20.89 -9.66 20.45
C ARG A 223 -20.31 -8.44 21.14
N ASN A 224 -20.12 -7.34 20.41
CA ASN A 224 -19.47 -6.13 20.90
C ASN A 224 -20.40 -4.95 21.13
N SER A 225 -21.73 -5.10 21.06
CA SER A 225 -22.68 -3.99 21.22
C SER A 225 -22.67 -3.29 22.58
N LYS A 226 -22.04 -3.92 23.60
CA LYS A 226 -21.79 -3.33 24.94
C LYS A 226 -20.37 -2.79 25.12
N ASN A 227 -19.53 -2.84 24.09
CA ASN A 227 -18.15 -2.35 24.06
C ASN A 227 -18.04 -1.24 23.01
N LYS A 228 -17.04 -0.37 23.15
CA LYS A 228 -16.56 0.44 22.03
C LYS A 228 -15.85 -0.48 21.04
N PHE A 229 -16.20 -0.42 19.75
CA PHE A 229 -15.54 -1.24 18.73
C PHE A 229 -15.14 -0.49 17.46
N PHE A 230 -14.14 -1.04 16.78
CA PHE A 230 -13.72 -0.68 15.43
C PHE A 230 -13.79 -1.92 14.55
N LEU A 231 -14.67 -1.88 13.56
CA LEU A 231 -14.80 -2.90 12.53
C LEU A 231 -14.27 -2.35 11.21
N TYR A 232 -13.17 -2.92 10.73
CA TYR A 232 -12.67 -2.70 9.37
C TYR A 232 -13.23 -3.81 8.46
N PHE A 233 -14.33 -3.50 7.78
CA PHE A 233 -15.06 -4.44 6.92
C PHE A 233 -14.60 -4.24 5.46
N ALA A 234 -13.51 -4.92 5.10
CA ALA A 234 -12.80 -4.74 3.86
C ALA A 234 -13.16 -5.83 2.85
N HIS A 235 -14.20 -5.64 2.03
CA HIS A 235 -14.63 -6.67 1.07
C HIS A 235 -13.52 -7.03 0.08
N SER A 236 -13.59 -8.26 -0.45
CA SER A 236 -12.79 -8.74 -1.60
C SER A 236 -13.51 -8.54 -2.93
N MET A 237 -14.74 -8.00 -2.90
CA MET A 237 -15.58 -7.70 -4.06
C MET A 237 -15.72 -6.17 -4.15
N PRO A 238 -15.94 -5.58 -5.35
CA PRO A 238 -16.12 -6.23 -6.65
C PRO A 238 -14.83 -6.63 -7.42
N HIS A 239 -13.67 -6.77 -6.76
CA HIS A 239 -12.44 -7.22 -7.44
C HIS A 239 -12.60 -8.59 -8.12
N VAL A 240 -12.24 -8.63 -9.40
CA VAL A 240 -12.28 -9.83 -10.24
C VAL A 240 -11.34 -10.92 -9.74
N PRO A 241 -11.64 -12.23 -9.88
CA PRO A 241 -12.86 -12.79 -10.47
C PRO A 241 -14.09 -12.53 -9.59
N LEU A 242 -15.17 -12.05 -10.22
CA LEU A 242 -16.43 -11.78 -9.54
C LEU A 242 -17.01 -13.06 -8.94
N GLY A 243 -17.46 -12.99 -7.68
CA GLY A 243 -18.20 -14.04 -6.98
C GLY A 243 -19.50 -13.47 -6.40
N VAL A 244 -20.63 -14.11 -6.70
CA VAL A 244 -21.96 -13.69 -6.22
C VAL A 244 -22.84 -14.90 -5.88
N SER A 245 -23.55 -14.82 -4.77
CA SER A 245 -24.42 -15.89 -4.29
C SER A 245 -25.70 -16.01 -5.13
N ASP A 246 -26.32 -17.18 -5.11
CA ASP A 246 -27.59 -17.45 -5.80
C ASP A 246 -28.76 -16.55 -5.33
N LYS A 247 -28.58 -15.81 -4.22
CA LYS A 247 -29.51 -14.76 -3.78
C LYS A 247 -29.58 -13.59 -4.75
N PHE A 248 -28.50 -13.28 -5.48
CA PHE A 248 -28.36 -12.08 -6.32
C PHE A 248 -28.02 -12.36 -7.78
N LYS A 249 -27.42 -13.52 -8.07
CA LYS A 249 -27.06 -14.00 -9.42
C LYS A 249 -28.22 -13.88 -10.43
N GLY A 250 -27.96 -13.19 -11.55
CA GLY A 250 -28.90 -13.02 -12.67
C GLY A 250 -30.04 -12.03 -12.41
N LYS A 251 -29.85 -11.00 -11.58
CA LYS A 251 -30.88 -10.02 -11.23
C LYS A 251 -30.61 -8.59 -11.73
N SER A 252 -29.37 -8.27 -12.09
CA SER A 252 -29.00 -6.98 -12.66
C SER A 252 -29.04 -6.96 -14.19
N GLU A 253 -29.35 -5.79 -14.76
CA GLU A 253 -29.19 -5.50 -16.19
C GLU A 253 -27.71 -5.41 -16.61
N GLN A 254 -26.79 -5.14 -15.66
CA GLN A 254 -25.33 -5.16 -15.83
C GLN A 254 -24.71 -6.55 -15.57
N GLY A 255 -25.52 -7.61 -15.52
CA GLY A 255 -25.05 -8.98 -15.33
C GLY A 255 -24.26 -9.18 -14.03
N LYS A 256 -23.22 -10.03 -14.07
CA LYS A 256 -22.52 -10.48 -12.85
C LYS A 256 -21.91 -9.33 -12.03
N PHE A 257 -21.49 -8.24 -12.67
CA PHE A 257 -20.99 -7.07 -11.93
C PHE A 257 -22.09 -6.43 -11.08
N GLY A 258 -23.23 -6.07 -11.70
CA GLY A 258 -24.34 -5.48 -10.96
C GLY A 258 -24.96 -6.43 -9.92
N ASP A 259 -24.98 -7.75 -10.19
CA ASP A 259 -25.38 -8.75 -9.19
C ASP A 259 -24.48 -8.69 -7.93
N VAL A 260 -23.16 -8.55 -8.12
CA VAL A 260 -22.19 -8.39 -7.02
C VAL A 260 -22.46 -7.09 -6.25
N ILE A 261 -22.71 -5.97 -6.94
CA ILE A 261 -23.02 -4.70 -6.28
C ILE A 261 -24.33 -4.79 -5.47
N MET A 262 -25.34 -5.52 -5.97
CA MET A 262 -26.57 -5.78 -5.22
C MET A 262 -26.35 -6.66 -3.96
N GLU A 263 -25.42 -7.63 -3.98
CA GLU A 263 -25.06 -8.38 -2.77
C GLU A 263 -24.24 -7.53 -1.77
N ILE A 264 -23.36 -6.65 -2.26
CA ILE A 264 -22.64 -5.67 -1.43
C ILE A 264 -23.63 -4.71 -0.75
N ASP A 265 -24.60 -4.18 -1.50
CA ASP A 265 -25.66 -3.33 -0.95
C ASP A 265 -26.43 -4.03 0.17
N TRP A 266 -26.85 -5.28 -0.04
CA TRP A 266 -27.48 -6.09 1.01
C TRP A 266 -26.57 -6.29 2.23
N SER A 267 -25.27 -6.49 2.03
CA SER A 267 -24.29 -6.62 3.11
C SER A 267 -24.24 -5.37 3.99
N VAL A 268 -24.22 -4.19 3.38
CA VAL A 268 -24.29 -2.89 4.08
C VAL A 268 -25.64 -2.72 4.78
N GLY A 269 -26.73 -3.17 4.17
CA GLY A 269 -28.07 -3.21 4.78
C GLY A 269 -28.11 -4.02 6.08
N GLU A 270 -27.54 -5.23 6.10
CA GLU A 270 -27.48 -6.07 7.31
C GLU A 270 -26.60 -5.46 8.41
N VAL A 271 -25.51 -4.76 8.05
CA VAL A 271 -24.70 -4.01 9.03
C VAL A 271 -25.52 -2.88 9.67
N MET A 272 -26.16 -2.02 8.86
CA MET A 272 -26.99 -0.92 9.38
C MET A 272 -28.14 -1.44 10.26
N LYS A 273 -28.83 -2.49 9.79
CA LYS A 273 -29.88 -3.18 10.54
C LYS A 273 -29.38 -3.71 11.87
N THR A 274 -28.22 -4.37 11.91
CA THR A 274 -27.65 -4.93 13.15
C THR A 274 -27.31 -3.83 14.16
N LEU A 275 -26.74 -2.71 13.71
CA LEU A 275 -26.48 -1.54 14.57
C LEU A 275 -27.76 -0.97 15.17
N LYS A 276 -28.84 -0.94 14.38
CA LYS A 276 -30.17 -0.48 14.81
C LYS A 276 -30.84 -1.44 15.79
N GLU A 277 -30.81 -2.74 15.51
CA GLU A 277 -31.38 -3.79 16.37
C GLU A 277 -30.66 -3.88 17.73
N ASN A 278 -29.37 -3.53 17.78
CA ASN A 278 -28.61 -3.40 19.04
C ASN A 278 -28.78 -2.03 19.73
N GLY A 279 -29.50 -1.07 19.13
CA GLY A 279 -29.72 0.26 19.72
C GLY A 279 -28.48 1.17 19.76
N ILE A 280 -27.47 0.90 18.93
CA ILE A 280 -26.16 1.60 18.91
C ILE A 280 -25.92 2.44 17.66
N GLU A 281 -26.85 2.40 16.69
CA GLU A 281 -26.79 3.14 15.42
C GLU A 281 -26.51 4.65 15.61
N GLU A 282 -27.22 5.30 16.52
CA GLU A 282 -27.13 6.75 16.75
C GLU A 282 -25.70 7.20 17.13
N ASN A 283 -24.95 6.38 17.88
CA ASN A 283 -23.55 6.62 18.24
C ASN A 283 -22.57 5.69 17.54
N THR A 284 -22.83 5.36 16.27
CA THR A 284 -21.88 4.66 15.40
C THR A 284 -21.52 5.55 14.20
N LEU A 285 -20.22 5.74 13.98
CA LEU A 285 -19.67 6.31 12.76
C LEU A 285 -19.51 5.19 11.72
N ILE A 286 -20.27 5.29 10.62
CA ILE A 286 -20.13 4.42 9.45
C ILE A 286 -19.44 5.23 8.34
N ILE A 287 -18.38 4.66 7.75
CA ILE A 287 -17.68 5.20 6.58
C ILE A 287 -17.72 4.12 5.50
N PHE A 288 -18.27 4.43 4.32
CA PHE A 288 -18.22 3.59 3.13
C PHE A 288 -17.32 4.25 2.08
N THR A 289 -16.36 3.51 1.52
CA THR A 289 -15.51 3.95 0.38
C THR A 289 -14.77 2.76 -0.27
N SER A 290 -13.94 2.98 -1.29
CA SER A 290 -13.08 1.97 -1.94
C SER A 290 -11.57 2.25 -1.85
N ASP A 291 -10.74 1.24 -2.14
CA ASP A 291 -9.29 1.34 -2.16
C ASP A 291 -8.70 1.91 -3.45
N ASN A 292 -9.39 1.80 -4.59
CA ASN A 292 -9.06 2.47 -5.85
C ASN A 292 -10.26 2.47 -6.79
N GLY A 293 -10.20 3.25 -7.88
CA GLY A 293 -11.19 3.21 -8.96
C GLY A 293 -11.24 1.87 -9.70
N PRO A 294 -12.10 1.74 -10.72
CA PRO A 294 -12.48 0.44 -11.28
C PRO A 294 -11.42 -0.12 -12.23
N TRP A 295 -11.35 -1.44 -12.33
CA TRP A 295 -10.39 -2.12 -13.19
C TRP A 295 -10.90 -2.25 -14.64
N LEU A 296 -11.05 -1.10 -15.32
CA LEU A 296 -11.78 -0.91 -16.60
C LEU A 296 -11.53 -1.96 -17.71
N ASN A 297 -10.31 -2.50 -17.85
CA ASN A 297 -10.05 -3.49 -18.89
C ASN A 297 -10.75 -4.85 -18.68
N TYR A 298 -11.49 -5.07 -17.58
CA TYR A 298 -12.36 -6.24 -17.43
C TYR A 298 -13.79 -6.03 -18.00
N GLY A 299 -14.08 -4.85 -18.57
CA GLY A 299 -15.32 -4.60 -19.34
C GLY A 299 -16.59 -4.86 -18.55
N ASN A 300 -17.40 -5.82 -18.98
CA ASN A 300 -18.65 -6.20 -18.29
C ASN A 300 -18.45 -6.80 -16.87
N HIS A 301 -17.19 -7.00 -16.45
CA HIS A 301 -16.81 -7.42 -15.10
C HIS A 301 -16.07 -6.31 -14.32
N ALA A 302 -16.12 -5.06 -14.79
CA ALA A 302 -15.56 -3.88 -14.12
C ALA A 302 -16.64 -2.84 -13.78
N GLY A 303 -16.33 -1.98 -12.82
CA GLY A 303 -17.17 -0.82 -12.46
C GLY A 303 -16.97 0.39 -13.38
N SER A 304 -17.76 1.43 -13.13
CA SER A 304 -17.73 2.71 -13.85
C SER A 304 -16.96 3.80 -13.13
N ALA A 305 -16.10 4.47 -13.88
CA ALA A 305 -15.41 5.68 -13.44
C ALA A 305 -16.23 6.95 -13.70
N ASP A 306 -17.38 6.88 -14.39
CA ASP A 306 -18.11 8.03 -14.92
C ASP A 306 -18.29 9.19 -13.91
N PRO A 307 -18.14 10.47 -14.32
CA PRO A 307 -17.66 10.94 -15.62
C PRO A 307 -16.12 10.98 -15.71
N LEU A 308 -15.43 10.42 -14.72
CA LEU A 308 -14.00 10.62 -14.50
C LEU A 308 -13.15 9.83 -15.51
N ARG A 309 -11.96 10.38 -15.79
CA ARG A 309 -11.04 9.81 -16.77
C ARG A 309 -10.29 8.59 -16.23
N GLU A 310 -10.21 7.55 -17.06
CA GLU A 310 -9.42 6.32 -16.86
C GLU A 310 -9.79 5.57 -15.57
N GLY A 311 -8.92 4.68 -15.07
CA GLY A 311 -9.26 3.73 -14.00
C GLY A 311 -8.05 3.22 -13.21
N LYS A 312 -8.22 2.08 -12.52
CA LYS A 312 -7.23 1.44 -11.63
C LYS A 312 -5.82 1.45 -12.24
N GLY A 313 -4.82 1.80 -11.42
CA GLY A 313 -3.43 1.86 -11.87
C GLY A 313 -3.06 3.09 -12.69
N THR A 314 -3.89 4.14 -12.66
CA THR A 314 -3.58 5.47 -13.19
C THR A 314 -3.84 6.52 -12.11
N MET A 315 -3.21 7.70 -12.22
CA MET A 315 -3.46 8.84 -11.30
C MET A 315 -4.46 9.87 -11.87
N TRP A 316 -5.16 9.54 -12.95
CA TRP A 316 -6.37 10.23 -13.38
C TRP A 316 -7.47 10.09 -12.34
N GLU A 317 -8.43 11.02 -12.34
CA GLU A 317 -9.48 11.06 -11.32
C GLU A 317 -10.28 9.75 -11.25
N GLY A 318 -10.52 9.07 -12.38
CA GLY A 318 -11.21 7.76 -12.39
C GLY A 318 -10.40 6.61 -11.79
N GLY A 319 -9.08 6.78 -11.64
CA GLY A 319 -8.20 5.80 -10.96
C GLY A 319 -8.14 5.96 -9.45
N ASN A 320 -8.32 7.18 -8.92
CA ASN A 320 -8.11 7.46 -7.50
C ASN A 320 -9.22 8.23 -6.77
N ARG A 321 -10.12 8.96 -7.45
CA ARG A 321 -11.34 9.49 -6.82
C ARG A 321 -12.36 8.35 -6.73
N VAL A 322 -12.89 8.12 -5.54
CA VAL A 322 -13.72 6.95 -5.20
C VAL A 322 -14.98 7.42 -4.46
N PRO A 323 -16.10 6.67 -4.48
CA PRO A 323 -17.29 7.14 -3.81
C PRO A 323 -17.06 7.09 -2.30
N CYS A 324 -17.49 8.12 -1.57
CA CYS A 324 -17.45 8.10 -0.12
C CYS A 324 -18.73 8.64 0.52
N VAL A 325 -19.25 7.86 1.46
CA VAL A 325 -20.44 8.17 2.26
C VAL A 325 -20.10 8.01 3.73
N VAL A 326 -20.46 8.99 4.55
CA VAL A 326 -20.26 8.95 6.01
C VAL A 326 -21.58 9.20 6.75
N LYS A 327 -21.90 8.36 7.74
CA LYS A 327 -23.11 8.46 8.56
C LYS A 327 -22.74 8.36 10.04
N TRP A 328 -23.24 9.30 10.84
CA TRP A 328 -23.19 9.25 12.31
C TRP A 328 -24.34 10.11 12.83
N PRO A 329 -25.53 9.53 13.11
CA PRO A 329 -26.77 10.29 13.28
C PRO A 329 -26.72 11.37 14.36
N ASN A 330 -26.04 11.11 15.49
CA ASN A 330 -25.88 12.09 16.57
C ASN A 330 -25.02 13.32 16.24
N LYS A 331 -24.29 13.35 15.10
CA LYS A 331 -23.30 14.39 14.79
C LYS A 331 -23.35 14.90 13.35
N ILE A 332 -23.53 14.02 12.38
CA ILE A 332 -23.52 14.34 10.95
C ILE A 332 -24.94 14.68 10.50
N LYS A 333 -25.11 15.84 9.86
CA LYS A 333 -26.39 16.24 9.29
C LYS A 333 -26.76 15.29 8.13
N PRO A 334 -27.93 14.62 8.17
CA PRO A 334 -28.38 13.74 7.09
C PRO A 334 -28.67 14.54 5.81
N ASN A 335 -28.65 13.84 4.67
CA ASN A 335 -28.81 14.37 3.32
C ASN A 335 -27.96 15.62 3.08
N SER A 336 -26.67 15.55 3.44
CA SER A 336 -25.70 16.63 3.19
C SER A 336 -24.61 16.19 2.22
N LYS A 337 -23.91 17.17 1.62
CA LYS A 337 -22.81 16.93 0.68
C LYS A 337 -21.66 17.87 0.97
N ASN A 338 -20.43 17.39 0.82
CA ASN A 338 -19.21 18.20 0.93
C ASN A 338 -18.33 17.99 -0.32
N ASP A 339 -17.87 19.09 -0.90
CA ASP A 339 -17.10 19.18 -2.15
C ASP A 339 -15.61 19.49 -1.91
N LYS A 340 -15.15 19.45 -0.65
CA LYS A 340 -13.75 19.72 -0.30
C LYS A 340 -12.91 18.47 -0.43
N MET A 341 -11.72 18.64 -1.00
CA MET A 341 -10.74 17.58 -1.19
C MET A 341 -10.48 16.85 0.13
N SER A 342 -10.54 15.53 0.09
CA SER A 342 -10.31 14.63 1.23
C SER A 342 -9.81 13.28 0.72
N SER A 343 -9.20 12.46 1.58
CA SER A 343 -8.61 11.19 1.13
C SER A 343 -8.62 10.09 2.19
N THR A 344 -8.42 8.83 1.79
CA THR A 344 -8.27 7.70 2.71
C THR A 344 -7.14 7.89 3.73
N ILE A 345 -6.08 8.63 3.40
CA ILE A 345 -5.04 9.00 4.40
C ILE A 345 -5.57 9.86 5.55
N ASP A 346 -6.67 10.59 5.36
CA ASP A 346 -7.26 11.47 6.37
C ASP A 346 -8.09 10.72 7.41
N ILE A 347 -8.43 9.44 7.16
CA ILE A 347 -9.29 8.66 8.05
C ILE A 347 -8.62 8.40 9.41
N LEU A 348 -7.33 8.05 9.46
CA LEU A 348 -6.61 7.85 10.73
C LEU A 348 -6.64 9.10 11.64
N PRO A 349 -6.19 10.29 11.19
CA PRO A 349 -6.20 11.49 12.04
C PRO A 349 -7.61 11.98 12.37
N THR A 350 -8.59 11.76 11.47
CA THR A 350 -10.01 12.04 11.75
C THR A 350 -10.55 11.16 12.89
N ILE A 351 -10.28 9.86 12.84
CA ILE A 351 -10.61 8.92 13.93
C ILE A 351 -9.86 9.28 15.21
N ALA A 352 -8.61 9.75 15.10
CA ALA A 352 -7.84 10.18 16.26
C ALA A 352 -8.48 11.38 16.96
N GLU A 353 -8.90 12.40 16.22
CA GLU A 353 -9.63 13.56 16.77
C GLU A 353 -10.96 13.13 17.41
N ILE A 354 -11.78 12.37 16.69
CA ILE A 354 -13.09 11.87 17.15
C ILE A 354 -12.98 11.08 18.47
N THR A 355 -11.90 10.31 18.64
CA THR A 355 -11.68 9.47 19.84
C THR A 355 -10.79 10.13 20.90
N ASN A 356 -10.44 11.41 20.72
CA ASN A 356 -9.49 12.16 21.55
C ASN A 356 -8.19 11.38 21.79
N SER A 357 -7.68 10.74 20.74
CA SER A 357 -6.47 9.92 20.72
C SER A 357 -5.28 10.72 20.24
N ASN A 358 -4.12 10.48 20.85
CA ASN A 358 -2.86 11.01 20.31
C ASN A 358 -2.59 10.41 18.93
N LEU A 359 -2.17 11.27 17.99
CA LEU A 359 -1.63 10.83 16.71
C LEU A 359 -0.39 9.93 16.91
N PRO A 360 -0.04 9.10 15.91
CA PRO A 360 1.22 8.37 15.85
C PRO A 360 2.44 9.24 16.21
N LYS A 361 3.43 8.64 16.88
CA LYS A 361 4.71 9.30 17.18
C LYS A 361 5.51 9.63 15.93
N ASN A 362 5.42 8.75 14.92
CA ASN A 362 6.04 8.95 13.62
C ASN A 362 5.17 9.91 12.79
N LYS A 363 5.80 10.76 11.97
CA LYS A 363 5.10 11.66 11.04
C LYS A 363 4.15 10.88 10.12
N ILE A 364 2.93 11.40 10.01
CA ILE A 364 1.87 11.00 9.07
C ILE A 364 1.61 12.14 8.08
N ASP A 365 0.87 11.85 6.99
CA ASP A 365 0.56 12.78 5.89
C ASP A 365 -0.93 13.15 5.79
N GLY A 366 -1.77 12.31 6.39
CA GLY A 366 -3.17 12.58 6.63
C GLY A 366 -3.36 13.73 7.59
N ILE A 367 -4.52 14.38 7.46
CA ILE A 367 -4.99 15.42 8.38
C ILE A 367 -6.46 15.16 8.71
N SER A 368 -6.95 15.69 9.83
CA SER A 368 -8.36 15.47 10.17
C SER A 368 -9.29 16.19 9.20
N ILE A 369 -10.28 15.46 8.70
CA ILE A 369 -11.42 15.98 7.94
C ILE A 369 -12.69 16.07 8.79
N PHE A 370 -12.60 15.91 10.12
CA PHE A 370 -13.74 16.02 11.03
C PHE A 370 -14.52 17.36 10.90
N PRO A 371 -13.87 18.53 10.69
CA PRO A 371 -14.59 19.77 10.38
C PRO A 371 -15.51 19.71 9.15
N LEU A 372 -15.19 18.87 8.16
CA LEU A 372 -16.07 18.65 7.00
C LEU A 372 -17.34 17.91 7.40
N PHE A 373 -17.23 16.89 8.27
CA PHE A 373 -18.36 16.10 8.77
C PHE A 373 -19.33 16.95 9.61
N MET A 374 -18.78 17.91 10.37
CA MET A 374 -19.57 18.87 11.17
C MET A 374 -20.17 20.01 10.32
N ASN A 375 -19.91 20.06 9.00
CA ASN A 375 -20.25 21.17 8.11
C ASN A 375 -19.74 22.54 8.62
N GLU A 376 -18.52 22.59 9.16
CA GLU A 376 -17.93 23.83 9.65
C GLU A 376 -17.75 24.86 8.52
N LYS A 377 -18.14 26.10 8.81
CA LYS A 377 -18.11 27.18 7.82
C LYS A 377 -16.68 27.47 7.37
N ASN A 378 -16.46 27.42 6.06
CA ASN A 378 -15.16 27.59 5.40
C ASN A 378 -14.13 26.49 5.72
N ALA A 379 -14.53 25.35 6.27
CA ALA A 379 -13.61 24.22 6.46
C ALA A 379 -13.01 23.78 5.11
N ASN A 380 -11.68 23.76 5.05
CA ASN A 380 -10.89 23.28 3.92
C ASN A 380 -9.57 22.73 4.45
N PRO A 381 -9.60 21.62 5.24
CA PRO A 381 -8.41 21.11 5.90
C PRO A 381 -7.36 20.68 4.88
N ARG A 382 -7.75 19.92 3.84
CA ARG A 382 -6.86 19.44 2.79
C ARG A 382 -6.97 20.32 1.55
N ASN A 383 -5.94 21.12 1.32
CA ASN A 383 -5.79 21.95 0.12
C ASN A 383 -4.62 21.51 -0.78
N GLU A 384 -3.82 20.52 -0.37
CA GLU A 384 -2.72 19.93 -1.14
C GLU A 384 -2.78 18.40 -1.12
N PHE A 385 -2.41 17.76 -2.23
CA PHE A 385 -2.34 16.30 -2.34
C PHE A 385 -1.29 15.86 -3.37
N TRP A 386 -0.61 14.74 -3.10
CA TRP A 386 0.45 14.17 -3.92
C TRP A 386 0.00 12.82 -4.50
N TYR A 387 0.03 12.70 -5.82
CA TYR A 387 -0.47 11.53 -6.56
C TYR A 387 0.72 10.63 -6.89
N TYR A 388 1.04 9.72 -5.97
CA TYR A 388 2.05 8.70 -6.17
C TYR A 388 1.45 7.43 -6.76
N TYR A 389 2.17 6.83 -7.71
CA TYR A 389 1.92 5.46 -8.16
C TYR A 389 3.24 4.69 -8.21
N ASP A 390 3.28 3.53 -7.55
CA ASP A 390 4.47 2.68 -7.45
C ASP A 390 5.67 3.43 -6.81
N TYR A 391 6.66 3.90 -7.59
CA TYR A 391 7.78 4.73 -7.10
C TYR A 391 7.78 6.15 -7.69
N ASP A 392 6.78 6.50 -8.51
CA ASP A 392 6.77 7.69 -9.35
C ASP A 392 5.79 8.73 -8.79
N LEU A 393 6.24 9.99 -8.70
CA LEU A 393 5.35 11.12 -8.44
C LEU A 393 4.67 11.53 -9.75
N ILE A 394 3.45 11.05 -9.99
CA ILE A 394 2.74 11.26 -11.26
C ILE A 394 2.14 12.66 -11.35
N ALA A 395 1.54 13.15 -10.26
CA ALA A 395 0.92 14.47 -10.21
C ALA A 395 0.92 15.10 -8.80
N VAL A 396 0.63 16.39 -8.74
CA VAL A 396 0.30 17.11 -7.50
C VAL A 396 -0.90 18.03 -7.71
N ARG A 397 -1.71 18.20 -6.67
CA ARG A 397 -2.88 19.09 -6.67
C ARG A 397 -2.79 20.14 -5.58
N LYS A 398 -3.25 21.36 -5.88
CA LYS A 398 -3.52 22.42 -4.92
C LYS A 398 -4.89 23.06 -5.22
N ASN A 399 -5.82 22.97 -4.26
CA ASN A 399 -7.24 23.32 -4.45
C ASN A 399 -7.82 22.66 -5.72
N GLU A 400 -8.30 23.43 -6.69
CA GLU A 400 -8.83 22.95 -7.97
C GLU A 400 -7.78 22.59 -9.03
N TRP A 401 -6.51 22.95 -8.84
CA TRP A 401 -5.47 22.80 -9.86
C TRP A 401 -4.63 21.54 -9.68
N LYS A 402 -4.55 20.70 -10.72
CA LYS A 402 -3.79 19.44 -10.73
C LYS A 402 -2.77 19.45 -11.87
N LEU A 403 -1.49 19.27 -11.55
CA LEU A 403 -0.37 19.24 -12.49
C LEU A 403 0.20 17.83 -12.58
N TYR A 404 0.24 17.27 -13.77
CA TYR A 404 0.97 16.05 -14.12
C TYR A 404 2.43 16.34 -14.45
N PHE A 405 3.31 15.43 -14.06
CA PHE A 405 4.71 15.43 -14.45
C PHE A 405 4.95 14.54 -15.69
N PRO A 406 5.98 14.81 -16.50
CA PRO A 406 6.38 13.93 -17.59
C PRO A 406 6.70 12.53 -17.08
N CYS A 407 5.95 11.54 -17.55
CA CYS A 407 6.05 10.15 -17.12
C CYS A 407 5.65 9.19 -18.24
N THR A 408 5.81 7.89 -17.99
CA THR A 408 5.14 6.84 -18.76
C THR A 408 4.26 6.06 -17.80
N GLN A 409 2.95 6.04 -18.02
CA GLN A 409 1.99 5.34 -17.16
C GLN A 409 1.00 4.49 -17.95
N ARG A 410 0.24 3.65 -17.26
CA ARG A 410 -0.87 2.88 -17.84
C ARG A 410 -1.89 3.81 -18.50
N SER A 411 -2.45 3.39 -19.62
CA SER A 411 -3.68 3.94 -20.19
C SER A 411 -4.58 2.83 -20.75
N TYR A 412 -5.89 3.04 -20.63
CA TYR A 412 -6.99 2.30 -21.24
C TYR A 412 -7.45 2.93 -22.57
N GLU A 413 -7.02 4.16 -22.87
CA GLU A 413 -7.42 4.90 -24.07
C GLU A 413 -7.14 4.11 -25.35
N GLY A 414 -8.16 3.96 -26.20
CA GLY A 414 -8.05 3.25 -27.48
C GLY A 414 -7.88 1.73 -27.38
N MET A 415 -8.06 1.13 -26.20
CA MET A 415 -8.03 -0.32 -25.99
C MET A 415 -9.44 -0.87 -25.81
N GLU A 416 -9.79 -1.92 -26.58
CA GLU A 416 -11.02 -2.67 -26.34
C GLU A 416 -10.93 -3.40 -24.98
N PRO A 417 -11.91 -3.23 -24.08
CA PRO A 417 -11.93 -3.96 -22.83
C PRO A 417 -12.18 -5.45 -23.06
N GLY A 418 -11.76 -6.27 -22.09
CA GLY A 418 -12.06 -7.68 -22.06
C GLY A 418 -13.50 -7.94 -21.62
N LYS A 419 -13.81 -9.22 -21.38
CA LYS A 419 -15.16 -9.66 -21.01
C LYS A 419 -15.15 -10.96 -20.23
N ASP A 420 -16.24 -11.21 -19.52
CA ASP A 420 -16.57 -12.49 -18.89
C ASP A 420 -15.44 -12.99 -17.96
N GLY A 421 -14.82 -12.03 -17.26
CA GLY A 421 -13.71 -12.25 -16.33
C GLY A 421 -12.32 -12.18 -16.96
N TYR A 422 -12.17 -12.11 -18.29
CA TYR A 422 -10.87 -11.96 -18.94
C TYR A 422 -10.50 -10.48 -19.14
N PRO A 423 -9.26 -10.06 -18.85
CA PRO A 423 -8.80 -8.70 -19.11
C PRO A 423 -8.52 -8.46 -20.59
N GLY A 424 -8.90 -7.26 -21.07
CA GLY A 424 -8.41 -6.67 -22.30
C GLY A 424 -7.01 -6.05 -22.12
N PRO A 425 -6.35 -5.65 -23.22
CA PRO A 425 -5.04 -5.00 -23.16
C PRO A 425 -5.07 -3.65 -22.44
N THR A 426 -3.91 -3.24 -21.96
CA THR A 426 -3.61 -1.85 -21.59
C THR A 426 -2.25 -1.51 -22.20
N TRP A 427 -1.95 -0.23 -22.36
CA TRP A 427 -0.66 0.21 -22.90
C TRP A 427 0.02 1.24 -22.00
N GLN A 428 1.27 1.55 -22.32
CA GLN A 428 2.10 2.50 -21.59
C GLN A 428 2.15 3.81 -22.36
N LYS A 429 1.33 4.78 -21.94
CA LYS A 429 1.25 6.12 -22.53
C LYS A 429 2.34 7.01 -21.95
N LYS A 430 3.18 7.56 -22.83
CA LYS A 430 4.10 8.65 -22.48
C LYS A 430 3.30 9.96 -22.39
N MET A 431 3.56 10.75 -21.35
CA MET A 431 3.01 12.08 -21.14
C MET A 431 4.15 13.09 -20.93
N ASP A 432 3.86 14.35 -21.24
CA ASP A 432 4.67 15.50 -20.84
C ASP A 432 3.94 16.22 -19.68
N TYR A 433 4.22 17.51 -19.43
CA TYR A 433 3.49 18.26 -18.41
C TYR A 433 2.06 18.59 -18.88
N GLU A 434 1.06 18.32 -18.04
CA GLU A 434 -0.35 18.66 -18.29
C GLU A 434 -0.96 19.29 -17.04
N LEU A 435 -1.73 20.38 -17.21
CA LEU A 435 -2.38 21.10 -16.10
C LEU A 435 -3.89 21.12 -16.32
N TYR A 436 -4.64 20.73 -15.29
CA TYR A 436 -6.10 20.69 -15.29
C TYR A 436 -6.69 21.51 -14.14
N ASN A 437 -7.90 22.04 -14.35
CA ASN A 437 -8.71 22.68 -13.32
C ASN A 437 -9.95 21.81 -13.06
N LEU A 438 -9.91 21.02 -11.99
CA LEU A 438 -10.93 20.01 -11.67
C LEU A 438 -12.30 20.59 -11.27
N LYS A 439 -12.40 21.91 -11.09
CA LYS A 439 -13.67 22.61 -10.86
C LYS A 439 -14.39 22.94 -12.17
N GLU A 440 -13.64 23.13 -13.26
CA GLU A 440 -14.17 23.40 -14.60
C GLU A 440 -14.15 22.17 -15.52
N ASP A 441 -13.25 21.21 -15.24
CA ASP A 441 -12.93 20.04 -16.05
C ASP A 441 -12.56 18.86 -15.13
N ILE A 442 -13.57 18.24 -14.51
CA ILE A 442 -13.42 17.04 -13.67
C ILE A 442 -13.04 15.78 -14.49
N GLU A 443 -13.29 15.82 -15.80
CA GLU A 443 -13.00 14.75 -16.76
C GLU A 443 -11.55 14.82 -17.28
N GLU A 444 -10.78 15.83 -16.87
CA GLU A 444 -9.37 16.03 -17.25
C GLU A 444 -9.15 15.95 -18.77
N GLN A 445 -10.02 16.59 -19.56
CA GLN A 445 -9.96 16.58 -21.02
C GLN A 445 -9.20 17.78 -21.62
N LYS A 446 -9.10 18.89 -20.88
CA LYS A 446 -8.63 20.18 -21.38
C LYS A 446 -7.38 20.64 -20.64
N ASN A 447 -6.22 20.21 -21.14
CA ASN A 447 -4.93 20.73 -20.68
C ASN A 447 -4.86 22.26 -20.90
N VAL A 448 -4.63 23.01 -19.82
CA VAL A 448 -4.54 24.49 -19.82
C VAL A 448 -3.15 25.01 -19.42
N ILE A 449 -2.12 24.17 -19.51
CA ILE A 449 -0.76 24.49 -19.03
C ILE A 449 -0.19 25.82 -19.54
N ASP A 450 -0.33 26.10 -20.84
CA ASP A 450 0.22 27.32 -21.47
C ASP A 450 -0.46 28.61 -21.00
N LYS A 451 -1.63 28.51 -20.34
CA LYS A 451 -2.42 29.67 -19.89
C LYS A 451 -2.08 30.13 -18.47
N TYR A 452 -1.45 29.27 -17.67
CA TYR A 452 -1.29 29.49 -16.22
C TYR A 452 0.13 29.16 -15.71
N PRO A 453 1.20 29.76 -16.28
CA PRO A 453 2.59 29.43 -15.92
C PRO A 453 2.90 29.61 -14.42
N ASP A 454 2.33 30.63 -13.76
CA ASP A 454 2.53 30.85 -12.33
C ASP A 454 1.92 29.72 -11.46
N ILE A 455 0.81 29.13 -11.91
CA ILE A 455 0.19 27.99 -11.23
C ILE A 455 1.05 26.74 -11.41
N VAL A 456 1.55 26.50 -12.62
CA VAL A 456 2.49 25.41 -12.92
C VAL A 456 3.73 25.50 -12.03
N GLU A 457 4.33 26.68 -11.91
CA GLU A 457 5.55 26.88 -11.11
C GLU A 457 5.30 26.72 -9.60
N ASN A 458 4.12 27.11 -9.10
CA ASN A 458 3.75 26.86 -7.71
C ASN A 458 3.46 25.38 -7.43
N LEU A 459 2.88 24.64 -8.38
CA LEU A 459 2.66 23.20 -8.28
C LEU A 459 3.99 22.42 -8.39
N LYS A 460 4.92 22.83 -9.25
CA LYS A 460 6.28 22.23 -9.31
C LYS A 460 6.99 22.26 -7.96
N LYS A 461 6.92 23.37 -7.22
CA LYS A 461 7.50 23.48 -5.86
C LYS A 461 6.87 22.51 -4.85
N ILE A 462 5.57 22.21 -4.98
CA ILE A 462 4.90 21.18 -4.17
C ILE A 462 5.41 19.80 -4.58
N GLY A 463 5.63 19.56 -5.88
CA GLY A 463 6.28 18.35 -6.37
C GLY A 463 7.69 18.16 -5.81
N ASP A 464 8.52 19.20 -5.85
CA ASP A 464 9.90 19.13 -5.36
C ASP A 464 9.98 18.92 -3.84
N LYS A 465 9.01 19.44 -3.08
CA LYS A 465 8.81 19.07 -1.67
C LYS A 465 8.50 17.58 -1.52
N ALA A 466 7.51 17.06 -2.27
CA ALA A 466 7.13 15.65 -2.23
C ALA A 466 8.31 14.72 -2.56
N ARG A 467 9.06 15.03 -3.64
CA ARG A 467 10.30 14.32 -4.04
C ARG A 467 11.35 14.28 -2.94
N ASN A 468 11.58 15.40 -2.27
CA ASN A 468 12.57 15.55 -1.21
C ASN A 468 12.20 14.73 0.05
N GLU A 469 10.91 14.72 0.41
CA GLU A 469 10.41 13.94 1.55
C GLU A 469 10.33 12.44 1.25
N LEU A 470 9.70 12.04 0.13
CA LEU A 470 9.28 10.66 -0.14
C LEU A 470 9.97 9.98 -1.33
N GLY A 471 10.78 10.71 -2.10
CA GLY A 471 11.47 10.19 -3.28
C GLY A 471 10.61 10.24 -4.54
N ASP A 472 11.23 9.93 -5.68
CA ASP A 472 10.60 9.86 -6.99
C ASP A 472 11.55 9.19 -7.99
N ARG A 473 11.16 8.04 -8.53
CA ARG A 473 11.96 7.27 -9.49
C ARG A 473 12.09 8.00 -10.84
N LEU A 474 11.13 8.82 -11.26
CA LEU A 474 11.20 9.60 -12.50
C LEU A 474 12.40 10.55 -12.50
N THR A 475 12.67 11.20 -11.35
CA THR A 475 13.82 12.09 -11.15
C THR A 475 15.03 11.41 -10.51
N LYS A 476 14.93 10.12 -10.15
CA LYS A 476 15.91 9.35 -9.36
C LYS A 476 16.19 9.99 -7.99
N THR A 477 15.20 10.69 -7.42
CA THR A 477 15.32 11.30 -6.10
C THR A 477 15.08 10.26 -5.02
N LYS A 478 16.02 10.11 -4.07
CA LYS A 478 15.81 9.31 -2.85
C LYS A 478 15.17 10.19 -1.77
N GLY A 479 14.02 9.76 -1.25
CA GLY A 479 13.34 10.47 -0.17
C GLY A 479 14.08 10.37 1.15
N LYS A 480 13.93 11.39 1.99
CA LYS A 480 14.59 11.50 3.30
C LYS A 480 13.76 10.94 4.45
N GLU A 481 12.46 10.77 4.25
CA GLU A 481 11.51 10.42 5.31
C GLU A 481 10.77 9.10 5.05
N ASN A 482 11.22 8.31 4.08
CA ASN A 482 10.76 6.93 3.87
C ASN A 482 11.20 6.05 5.06
N ARG A 483 10.27 5.30 5.62
CA ARG A 483 10.49 4.25 6.62
C ARG A 483 10.51 2.88 5.92
N PRO A 484 11.33 1.91 6.39
CA PRO A 484 11.41 0.59 5.78
C PRO A 484 10.12 -0.21 6.01
N PRO A 485 9.72 -1.06 5.05
CA PRO A 485 8.62 -1.98 5.27
C PRO A 485 9.04 -3.04 6.30
N GLY A 486 8.09 -3.81 6.83
CA GLY A 486 8.45 -5.02 7.55
C GLY A 486 9.03 -6.03 6.57
N ARG A 487 10.10 -6.74 6.94
CA ARG A 487 10.79 -7.72 6.08
C ARG A 487 10.88 -9.09 6.73
N ILE A 488 10.82 -10.15 5.91
CA ILE A 488 11.12 -11.53 6.31
C ILE A 488 12.63 -11.74 6.20
N GLY A 489 13.21 -12.35 7.24
CA GLY A 489 14.66 -12.37 7.44
C GLY A 489 15.13 -11.20 8.30
N GLU A 490 16.43 -11.14 8.54
CA GLU A 490 17.05 -10.04 9.29
C GLU A 490 17.21 -8.79 8.40
N ASP A 491 17.30 -7.61 9.01
CA ASP A 491 17.76 -6.40 8.32
C ASP A 491 19.20 -6.59 7.79
N ARG A 492 19.66 -5.73 6.86
CA ARG A 492 21.02 -5.82 6.28
C ARG A 492 22.06 -6.04 7.39
N VAL A 493 22.77 -7.17 7.33
CA VAL A 493 23.74 -7.54 8.37
C VAL A 493 25.04 -6.78 8.12
N LYS A 494 25.44 -5.93 9.06
CA LYS A 494 26.70 -5.19 8.97
C LYS A 494 27.91 -6.11 9.18
N ASN A 495 28.86 -6.07 8.26
CA ASN A 495 30.14 -6.78 8.39
C ASN A 495 31.19 -5.90 9.07
N ASP A 496 31.37 -6.10 10.39
CA ASP A 496 32.50 -5.50 11.09
C ASP A 496 33.85 -6.04 10.57
N ASN A 497 34.85 -5.16 10.62
CA ASN A 497 36.22 -5.35 10.12
C ASN A 497 36.34 -5.64 8.61
N HIS A 498 35.38 -5.20 7.80
CA HIS A 498 35.48 -5.33 6.35
C HIS A 498 36.52 -4.37 5.74
N LEU A 499 37.62 -4.93 5.21
CA LEU A 499 38.78 -4.20 4.68
C LEU A 499 38.55 -3.50 3.31
N ALA A 500 37.51 -3.89 2.57
CA ALA A 500 37.20 -3.25 1.28
C ALA A 500 36.25 -2.05 1.38
N VAL A 501 35.75 -1.71 2.57
CA VAL A 501 34.86 -0.55 2.74
C VAL A 501 35.53 0.74 2.28
N GLY A 502 34.86 1.45 1.36
CA GLY A 502 35.37 2.68 0.75
C GLY A 502 36.56 2.50 -0.20
N LYS A 503 36.85 1.27 -0.64
CA LYS A 503 37.90 0.98 -1.63
C LYS A 503 37.39 1.09 -3.07
N ASN A 504 38.30 0.97 -4.03
CA ASN A 504 37.94 0.98 -5.44
C ASN A 504 37.54 -0.41 -5.91
N ILE A 505 36.37 -0.53 -6.55
CA ILE A 505 35.94 -1.73 -7.26
C ILE A 505 35.76 -1.42 -8.75
N LYS A 506 36.00 -2.40 -9.61
CA LYS A 506 35.73 -2.34 -11.05
C LYS A 506 35.00 -3.60 -11.50
N LEU A 507 33.86 -3.41 -12.15
CA LEU A 507 33.10 -4.48 -12.79
C LEU A 507 33.52 -4.64 -14.26
N LYS A 508 33.64 -5.89 -14.71
CA LYS A 508 33.89 -6.24 -16.13
C LYS A 508 32.59 -6.25 -16.94
N TYR A 509 31.52 -6.76 -16.34
CA TYR A 509 30.19 -6.82 -16.93
C TYR A 509 29.36 -5.63 -16.44
N ILE A 510 28.46 -5.12 -17.28
CA ILE A 510 27.65 -3.94 -16.95
C ILE A 510 26.41 -4.38 -16.18
N PRO A 511 26.18 -3.89 -14.94
CA PRO A 511 24.94 -4.14 -14.21
C PRO A 511 23.69 -3.71 -14.99
N HIS A 512 22.59 -4.43 -14.83
CA HIS A 512 21.37 -4.09 -15.52
C HIS A 512 20.68 -2.88 -14.86
N LYS A 513 20.45 -1.82 -15.64
CA LYS A 513 19.92 -0.52 -15.17
C LYS A 513 18.58 -0.58 -14.42
N ARG A 514 17.77 -1.63 -14.64
CA ARG A 514 16.46 -1.84 -13.99
C ARG A 514 16.52 -1.86 -12.46
N TYR A 515 17.59 -2.40 -11.87
CA TYR A 515 17.73 -2.57 -10.42
C TYR A 515 18.80 -1.66 -9.82
N GLN A 516 19.34 -0.73 -10.62
CA GLN A 516 20.44 0.14 -10.23
C GLN A 516 19.92 1.41 -9.53
N LEU A 517 19.55 1.27 -8.26
CA LEU A 517 19.25 2.40 -7.37
C LEU A 517 20.52 3.04 -6.75
N SER A 518 21.65 2.34 -6.83
CA SER A 518 22.94 2.71 -6.24
C SER A 518 24.08 2.37 -7.20
N ASP A 519 25.30 2.87 -6.94
CA ASP A 519 26.48 2.53 -7.75
C ASP A 519 27.16 1.21 -7.32
N GLN A 520 28.26 0.87 -8.00
CA GLN A 520 28.99 -0.39 -7.79
C GLN A 520 29.64 -0.53 -6.40
N SER A 521 29.70 0.53 -5.57
CA SER A 521 30.25 0.48 -4.22
C SER A 521 29.42 -0.36 -3.24
N LEU A 522 28.16 -0.69 -3.56
CA LEU A 522 27.31 -1.58 -2.75
C LEU A 522 28.03 -2.87 -2.35
N LEU A 523 28.71 -3.50 -3.33
CA LEU A 523 29.42 -4.77 -3.19
C LEU A 523 30.56 -4.75 -2.15
N ILE A 524 30.86 -3.60 -1.56
CA ILE A 524 31.88 -3.35 -0.56
C ILE A 524 31.44 -2.25 0.42
N ASP A 525 30.13 -2.06 0.65
CA ASP A 525 29.62 -0.99 1.53
C ASP A 525 29.65 -1.34 3.03
N GLY A 526 29.94 -2.60 3.37
CA GLY A 526 30.01 -3.12 4.73
C GLY A 526 28.70 -3.70 5.24
N TRP A 527 27.70 -3.87 4.39
CA TRP A 527 26.38 -4.39 4.73
C TRP A 527 25.95 -5.47 3.75
N LYS A 528 25.55 -6.64 4.24
CA LYS A 528 24.94 -7.68 3.39
C LYS A 528 23.54 -7.28 2.94
N GLY A 529 23.21 -7.43 1.65
CA GLY A 529 21.87 -7.21 1.10
C GLY A 529 20.75 -7.96 1.83
N SER A 530 19.54 -7.38 1.85
CA SER A 530 18.33 -8.07 2.37
C SER A 530 17.87 -9.16 1.40
N TYR A 531 16.79 -9.90 1.64
CA TYR A 531 16.31 -10.82 0.60
C TYR A 531 15.47 -10.15 -0.52
N ASP A 532 15.20 -8.84 -0.45
CA ASP A 532 14.42 -8.13 -1.46
C ASP A 532 15.31 -7.51 -2.54
N TYR A 533 15.37 -8.16 -3.70
CA TYR A 533 16.16 -7.70 -4.85
C TYR A 533 15.73 -6.35 -5.45
N ASN A 534 14.59 -5.77 -5.03
CA ASN A 534 14.11 -4.47 -5.49
C ASN A 534 14.54 -3.32 -4.56
N ASP A 535 15.11 -3.61 -3.38
CA ASP A 535 15.42 -2.60 -2.37
C ASP A 535 16.64 -1.72 -2.68
N GLY A 536 17.39 -2.07 -3.72
CA GLY A 536 18.58 -1.35 -4.18
C GLY A 536 19.89 -1.76 -3.51
N ASN A 537 19.89 -2.83 -2.70
CA ASN A 537 21.07 -3.37 -2.01
C ASN A 537 21.65 -4.62 -2.70
N TRP A 538 21.33 -4.85 -3.97
CA TRP A 538 21.92 -5.91 -4.79
C TRP A 538 22.28 -5.41 -6.18
N ILE A 539 23.34 -5.98 -6.77
CA ILE A 539 23.69 -5.70 -8.17
C ILE A 539 23.24 -6.88 -9.06
N GLY A 540 22.26 -6.62 -9.92
CA GLY A 540 21.67 -7.60 -10.83
C GLY A 540 22.30 -7.62 -12.24
N PHE A 541 22.58 -8.82 -12.74
CA PHE A 541 23.15 -9.10 -14.06
C PHE A 541 22.18 -10.01 -14.85
N GLU A 542 21.73 -9.55 -16.03
CA GLU A 542 20.75 -10.27 -16.86
C GLU A 542 21.44 -11.03 -17.99
N GLY A 543 21.33 -12.37 -18.00
CA GLY A 543 21.87 -13.22 -19.07
C GLY A 543 23.38 -13.12 -19.28
N THR A 544 24.12 -12.68 -18.25
CA THR A 544 25.57 -12.46 -18.32
C THR A 544 26.23 -12.83 -16.99
N ASP A 545 27.54 -13.06 -17.05
CA ASP A 545 28.37 -13.44 -15.90
C ASP A 545 28.67 -12.25 -14.98
N PHE A 546 29.27 -12.54 -13.84
CA PHE A 546 29.82 -11.56 -12.92
C PHE A 546 31.35 -11.66 -12.86
N GLU A 547 32.04 -10.53 -12.88
CA GLU A 547 33.45 -10.42 -12.51
C GLU A 547 33.73 -9.01 -11.96
N ALA A 548 34.30 -8.96 -10.76
CA ALA A 548 34.69 -7.76 -10.06
C ALA A 548 36.16 -7.83 -9.64
N ILE A 549 36.87 -6.69 -9.72
CA ILE A 549 38.21 -6.51 -9.15
C ILE A 549 38.17 -5.38 -8.12
N ILE A 550 38.58 -5.69 -6.90
CA ILE A 550 38.76 -4.74 -5.79
C ILE A 550 40.24 -4.38 -5.69
N ASP A 551 40.56 -3.09 -5.55
CA ASP A 551 41.89 -2.59 -5.17
C ASP A 551 41.85 -2.03 -3.74
N LEU A 552 42.47 -2.74 -2.80
CA LEU A 552 42.59 -2.36 -1.38
C LEU A 552 43.47 -1.11 -1.16
N SER A 553 43.98 -0.52 -2.25
CA SER A 553 44.84 0.68 -2.37
C SER A 553 46.30 0.45 -2.00
N TYR A 554 46.58 -0.48 -1.08
CA TYR A 554 47.91 -0.92 -0.70
C TYR A 554 47.89 -2.41 -0.31
N GLU A 555 49.06 -3.05 -0.28
CA GLU A 555 49.19 -4.42 0.20
C GLU A 555 48.87 -4.50 1.71
N MET A 556 47.99 -5.42 2.09
CA MET A 556 47.58 -5.66 3.47
C MET A 556 47.34 -7.15 3.75
N PRO A 557 47.45 -7.61 5.01
CA PRO A 557 47.09 -8.97 5.38
C PRO A 557 45.59 -9.20 5.17
N VAL A 558 45.24 -10.23 4.39
CA VAL A 558 43.88 -10.75 4.23
C VAL A 558 43.88 -12.23 4.62
N SER A 559 42.82 -12.66 5.32
CA SER A 559 42.65 -14.01 5.89
C SER A 559 41.31 -14.66 5.52
N ASN A 560 40.31 -13.89 5.14
CA ASN A 560 39.01 -14.38 4.69
C ASN A 560 38.44 -13.52 3.57
N ILE A 561 37.93 -14.18 2.53
CA ILE A 561 37.12 -13.53 1.49
C ILE A 561 35.80 -14.30 1.35
N GLU A 562 34.71 -13.57 1.23
CA GLU A 562 33.34 -14.07 1.10
C GLU A 562 32.61 -13.26 0.02
N VAL A 563 31.66 -13.88 -0.66
CA VAL A 563 30.73 -13.20 -1.58
C VAL A 563 29.38 -13.89 -1.50
N SER A 564 28.29 -13.14 -1.44
CA SER A 564 26.94 -13.72 -1.43
C SER A 564 26.19 -13.50 -2.76
N PHE A 565 25.33 -14.45 -3.08
CA PHE A 565 24.41 -14.38 -4.22
C PHE A 565 22.99 -14.68 -3.76
N LEU A 566 22.03 -13.87 -4.20
CA LEU A 566 20.61 -14.13 -3.93
C LEU A 566 20.09 -15.22 -4.87
N GLU A 567 19.25 -16.11 -4.37
CA GLU A 567 18.42 -17.01 -5.16
C GLU A 567 16.94 -16.67 -4.97
N ASN A 568 16.22 -16.52 -6.07
CA ASN A 568 14.76 -16.34 -6.12
C ASN A 568 14.28 -16.78 -7.50
N GLN A 569 14.11 -18.09 -7.68
CA GLN A 569 13.83 -18.66 -9.00
C GLN A 569 12.48 -18.19 -9.54
N ILE A 570 11.49 -17.93 -8.68
CA ILE A 570 10.20 -17.31 -9.03
C ILE A 570 10.41 -15.97 -9.79
N SER A 571 11.44 -15.21 -9.39
CA SER A 571 11.85 -13.94 -10.02
C SER A 571 12.97 -14.12 -11.06
N TRP A 572 13.23 -15.36 -11.48
CA TRP A 572 14.23 -15.77 -12.46
C TRP A 572 15.67 -15.49 -12.00
N ILE A 573 15.89 -15.37 -10.69
CA ILE A 573 17.20 -15.17 -10.05
C ILE A 573 17.72 -16.52 -9.57
N PHE A 574 18.90 -16.93 -10.06
CA PHE A 574 19.48 -18.24 -9.80
C PHE A 574 20.86 -18.14 -9.16
N GLN A 575 21.25 -19.19 -8.43
CA GLN A 575 22.65 -19.38 -8.05
C GLN A 575 23.57 -19.38 -9.30
N PRO A 576 24.82 -18.90 -9.18
CA PRO A 576 25.83 -19.10 -10.21
C PRO A 576 26.20 -20.59 -10.33
N GLU A 577 26.50 -21.09 -11.53
CA GLU A 577 27.03 -22.44 -11.73
C GLU A 577 28.39 -22.65 -11.08
N LYS A 578 29.17 -21.57 -10.99
CA LYS A 578 30.55 -21.59 -10.53
C LYS A 578 30.92 -20.25 -9.93
N VAL A 579 31.66 -20.25 -8.82
CA VAL A 579 32.27 -19.05 -8.21
C VAL A 579 33.76 -19.29 -8.03
N GLU A 580 34.60 -18.33 -8.41
CA GLU A 580 36.04 -18.33 -8.18
C GLU A 580 36.47 -17.05 -7.46
N ILE A 581 37.36 -17.22 -6.47
CA ILE A 581 37.97 -16.14 -5.71
C ILE A 581 39.49 -16.23 -5.91
N LEU A 582 40.08 -15.12 -6.35
CA LEU A 582 41.51 -15.00 -6.65
C LEU A 582 42.11 -13.77 -5.97
N ILE A 583 43.38 -13.86 -5.59
CA ILE A 583 44.14 -12.78 -4.96
C ILE A 583 45.37 -12.42 -5.79
N SER A 584 45.81 -11.16 -5.71
CA SER A 584 46.98 -10.63 -6.41
C SER A 584 47.60 -9.46 -5.62
N ARG A 585 48.87 -9.16 -5.91
CA ARG A 585 49.59 -7.97 -5.41
C ARG A 585 49.76 -6.89 -6.49
N ASP A 586 49.71 -7.27 -7.76
CA ASP A 586 50.09 -6.45 -8.91
C ASP A 586 48.96 -6.21 -9.94
N ASN A 587 47.79 -6.82 -9.75
CA ASN A 587 46.64 -6.80 -10.67
C ASN A 587 46.92 -7.49 -12.04
N ILE A 588 47.97 -8.30 -12.12
CA ILE A 588 48.37 -9.05 -13.32
C ILE A 588 48.34 -10.54 -12.99
N ASN A 589 49.08 -10.94 -11.96
CA ASN A 589 49.23 -12.32 -11.51
C ASN A 589 48.19 -12.64 -10.44
N PHE A 590 47.06 -13.22 -10.86
CA PHE A 590 46.00 -13.67 -9.96
C PHE A 590 46.14 -15.16 -9.60
N GLN A 591 46.19 -15.46 -8.31
CA GLN A 591 46.24 -16.82 -7.77
C GLN A 591 44.87 -17.22 -7.22
N PRO A 592 44.26 -18.34 -7.68
CA PRO A 592 42.98 -18.80 -7.17
C PRO A 592 43.14 -19.39 -5.76
N ILE A 593 42.29 -18.94 -4.82
CA ILE A 593 42.24 -19.45 -3.44
C ILE A 593 41.00 -20.30 -3.17
N ALA A 594 39.95 -20.14 -3.99
CA ALA A 594 38.73 -20.94 -3.92
C ALA A 594 38.08 -21.07 -5.29
N LYS A 595 37.44 -22.23 -5.50
CA LYS A 595 36.57 -22.56 -6.62
C LYS A 595 35.40 -23.36 -6.07
N PHE A 596 34.19 -22.88 -6.34
CA PHE A 596 32.93 -23.52 -5.96
C PHE A 596 32.20 -23.90 -7.26
N GLU A 597 31.57 -25.06 -7.30
CA GLU A 597 30.77 -25.54 -8.42
C GLU A 597 29.40 -25.97 -7.90
N ASN A 598 28.34 -25.42 -8.48
CA ASN A 598 26.96 -25.61 -8.05
C ASN A 598 26.17 -26.33 -9.15
N LYS A 599 25.21 -27.16 -8.75
CA LYS A 599 24.23 -27.75 -9.67
C LYS A 599 22.89 -27.07 -9.43
N VAL A 600 22.53 -26.13 -10.30
CA VAL A 600 21.25 -25.40 -10.22
C VAL A 600 20.10 -26.41 -10.37
N LYS A 601 19.21 -26.42 -9.39
CA LYS A 601 18.05 -27.33 -9.25
C LYS A 601 16.82 -26.48 -8.89
N PRO A 602 15.60 -26.98 -9.09
CA PRO A 602 14.40 -26.30 -8.61
C PRO A 602 14.48 -25.95 -7.12
N ASN A 603 14.37 -24.67 -6.80
CA ASN A 603 14.30 -24.12 -5.45
C ASN A 603 13.22 -23.02 -5.42
N MET A 604 12.18 -23.23 -4.62
CA MET A 604 11.06 -22.28 -4.45
C MET A 604 11.22 -21.40 -3.22
N VAL A 605 12.27 -21.63 -2.41
CA VAL A 605 12.66 -20.77 -1.30
C VAL A 605 13.55 -19.66 -1.83
N MET A 606 13.35 -18.45 -1.31
CA MET A 606 14.24 -17.32 -1.56
C MET A 606 15.22 -17.20 -0.40
N GLU A 607 16.51 -17.19 -0.71
CA GLU A 607 17.61 -17.22 0.27
C GLU A 607 18.89 -16.63 -0.35
N ALA A 608 19.88 -16.29 0.49
CA ALA A 608 21.19 -15.83 0.04
C ALA A 608 22.27 -16.88 0.33
N HIS A 609 23.12 -17.14 -0.67
CA HIS A 609 24.13 -18.19 -0.65
C HIS A 609 25.54 -17.59 -0.53
N ASP A 610 26.25 -17.94 0.54
CA ASP A 610 27.57 -17.37 0.87
C ASP A 610 28.72 -18.28 0.41
N TYR A 611 29.57 -17.77 -0.48
CA TYR A 611 30.76 -18.46 -0.97
C TYR A 611 31.99 -17.95 -0.25
N LYS A 612 32.35 -18.63 0.84
CA LYS A 612 33.36 -18.19 1.81
C LYS A 612 34.66 -18.99 1.71
N LYS A 613 35.80 -18.29 1.77
CA LYS A 613 37.13 -18.89 1.91
C LYS A 613 37.93 -18.20 3.00
N ALA A 614 38.14 -18.91 4.10
CA ALA A 614 39.22 -18.63 5.05
C ALA A 614 40.53 -19.28 4.60
N PHE A 615 41.66 -18.61 4.86
CA PHE A 615 43.02 -19.04 4.50
C PHE A 615 44.06 -18.37 5.42
N ASN A 616 45.32 -18.81 5.33
CA ASN A 616 46.40 -18.21 6.12
C ASN A 616 46.60 -16.74 5.73
N SER A 617 46.73 -15.87 6.73
CA SER A 617 46.91 -14.42 6.52
C SER A 617 48.04 -14.13 5.52
N THR A 618 47.68 -13.50 4.40
CA THR A 618 48.57 -13.30 3.25
C THR A 618 48.52 -11.85 2.80
N SER A 619 49.66 -11.27 2.41
CA SER A 619 49.72 -9.92 1.84
C SER A 619 49.07 -9.89 0.45
N VAL A 620 47.98 -9.14 0.34
CA VAL A 620 47.12 -9.00 -0.85
C VAL A 620 46.85 -7.50 -1.08
N ARG A 621 46.77 -7.09 -2.35
CA ARG A 621 46.26 -5.75 -2.72
C ARG A 621 45.01 -5.84 -3.60
N PHE A 622 44.98 -6.78 -4.53
CA PHE A 622 43.88 -6.94 -5.47
C PHE A 622 43.15 -8.26 -5.22
N ILE A 623 41.82 -8.18 -5.22
CA ILE A 623 40.94 -9.34 -5.07
C ILE A 623 40.07 -9.39 -6.32
N LYS A 624 39.98 -10.56 -6.95
CA LYS A 624 39.08 -10.82 -8.06
C LYS A 624 38.06 -11.87 -7.63
N VAL A 625 36.79 -11.56 -7.84
CA VAL A 625 35.69 -12.51 -7.72
C VAL A 625 35.05 -12.63 -9.09
N SER A 626 34.84 -13.87 -9.55
CA SER A 626 34.12 -14.16 -10.79
C SER A 626 33.09 -15.25 -10.57
N ALA A 627 31.89 -15.07 -11.11
CA ALA A 627 30.82 -16.06 -11.03
C ALA A 627 30.14 -16.27 -12.38
N LYS A 628 29.94 -17.54 -12.74
CA LYS A 628 29.32 -17.95 -14.00
C LYS A 628 27.81 -18.04 -13.84
N ASN A 629 27.06 -17.29 -14.64
CA ASN A 629 25.60 -17.36 -14.69
C ASN A 629 25.17 -18.57 -15.54
N ILE A 630 24.01 -19.16 -15.28
CA ILE A 630 23.37 -20.13 -16.20
C ILE A 630 22.94 -19.47 -17.53
N THR A 631 22.87 -18.13 -17.56
CA THR A 631 22.50 -17.24 -18.69
C THR A 631 21.06 -17.35 -19.18
N GLU A 632 20.48 -18.55 -19.22
CA GLU A 632 19.09 -18.80 -19.60
C GLU A 632 18.36 -19.64 -18.53
N CYS A 633 17.06 -19.40 -18.38
CA CYS A 633 16.17 -20.15 -17.52
C CYS A 633 16.13 -21.64 -17.93
N PRO A 634 16.36 -22.59 -17.00
CA PRO A 634 16.43 -24.01 -17.32
C PRO A 634 15.12 -24.59 -17.88
N SER A 635 15.21 -25.79 -18.49
CA SER A 635 14.08 -26.46 -19.14
C SER A 635 12.91 -26.81 -18.21
N TRP A 636 13.15 -26.92 -16.90
CA TRP A 636 12.15 -27.18 -15.85
C TRP A 636 11.53 -25.90 -15.27
N HIS A 637 12.06 -24.72 -15.62
CA HIS A 637 11.59 -23.45 -15.08
C HIS A 637 10.46 -22.87 -15.96
N PRO A 638 9.37 -22.30 -15.39
CA PRO A 638 8.29 -21.70 -16.19
C PRO A 638 8.75 -20.61 -17.17
N GLY A 639 9.84 -19.91 -16.85
CA GLY A 639 10.48 -18.92 -17.72
C GLY A 639 11.48 -19.47 -18.75
N LYS A 640 11.49 -20.78 -19.03
CA LYS A 640 12.43 -21.50 -19.91
C LYS A 640 12.83 -20.71 -21.16
N GLY A 641 14.14 -20.58 -21.41
CA GLY A 641 14.69 -19.86 -22.58
C GLY A 641 14.61 -18.34 -22.48
N GLY A 642 13.94 -17.79 -21.47
CA GLY A 642 14.17 -16.42 -21.02
C GLY A 642 15.52 -16.27 -20.34
N LYS A 643 16.06 -15.05 -20.25
CA LYS A 643 17.36 -14.81 -19.60
C LYS A 643 17.30 -15.03 -18.09
N ALA A 644 18.33 -15.66 -17.55
CA ALA A 644 18.51 -15.84 -16.11
C ALA A 644 19.22 -14.64 -15.47
N TRP A 645 18.79 -14.30 -14.26
CA TRP A 645 19.39 -13.26 -13.44
C TRP A 645 20.40 -13.83 -12.45
N LEU A 646 21.51 -13.11 -12.28
CA LEU A 646 22.47 -13.29 -11.21
C LEU A 646 22.49 -12.03 -10.36
N PHE A 647 22.22 -12.14 -9.06
CA PHE A 647 22.21 -11.02 -8.11
C PHE A 647 23.32 -11.25 -7.08
N VAL A 648 24.16 -10.24 -6.85
CA VAL A 648 25.36 -10.33 -6.00
C VAL A 648 25.48 -9.12 -5.07
N ASP A 649 25.79 -9.39 -3.80
CA ASP A 649 26.11 -8.45 -2.69
C ASP A 649 26.38 -9.25 -1.38
N GLU A 650 27.34 -8.97 -0.50
CA GLU A 650 28.51 -8.10 -0.61
C GLU A 650 29.80 -8.96 -0.69
N ILE A 651 30.92 -8.39 -1.10
CA ILE A 651 32.23 -9.05 -1.17
C ILE A 651 33.05 -8.78 0.09
N VAL A 652 32.76 -9.50 1.17
CA VAL A 652 33.42 -9.30 2.46
C VAL A 652 34.88 -9.77 2.44
N VAL A 653 35.79 -8.87 2.81
CA VAL A 653 37.24 -9.08 2.94
C VAL A 653 37.66 -8.80 4.39
N LYS A 654 38.33 -9.74 5.05
CA LYS A 654 38.83 -9.65 6.45
C LYS A 654 40.22 -10.26 6.60
#